data_AF-A0A3Q3BGR8-F1
#
_entry.id   AF-A0A3Q3BGR8-F1
#
_cell.length_a   1.000
_cell.length_b   1.000
_cell.length_c   1.000
_cell.angle_alpha   90.00
_cell.angle_beta   90.00
_cell.angle_gamma   90.00
#
_symmetry.space_group_name_H-M   'P 1'
#
loop_
_entity.id
_entity.type
_entity.pdbx_description
1 polymer ?
#
loop_
_entity_poly.entity_id
_entity_poly.type
_entity_poly.pdbx_seq_one_letter_code
_entity_poly.pdbx_strand_id
1 'polypeptide(L)'
;MHQNPANLDQENLSLVSGWSNTLKPKSMPSALAVFTCRPNSHPFQERHVYLDEPVKIGRSVARCRPAQNNATFDCKVLSRNHALVWFDHKTGKFYLQDTKSSNGTFINSQRLSRGSEESPPCEVLSGDIIQFGVDVTENTRKVTHGCIVSTIKLFLPDGMEARRRSDVIQAPLPLPVDKVAANTPSMYSQELFQLSQYLQEALHREQMLEQKLASLQRLLTTTQEASESSWQALIDEDRLLSRLEVMGSQLQAYSKSQPEEGIRKELLALQEDKHNYETTAKESLRRVLQEKIEVVRKLSEVERSLSNTEDECTHLKEMSERSQEELRELANKYNAAVNEIKELTDKIKAAEGRQEELTQQGAMEKKELEMRIEEMEEKEQVLQARIEALQADNDFTNERLAALQVRLEQLQEKSVKENNSLDVDIVSLGPVEEPVEDKQNLQTPESQDGDERDSDTDDGAVGGDQDTDDNCLVNNSGGDPTRTPQLIECPPVKQLKESVSSSINKLANFDDVMDAHLQNNQTPEDDILASPDRLKANQMDAKESDMSDTLSPSKDRSSDDTSDGNMNDQELNEPQNRVALLKAELSRVGLEPGDTEQVIHHLHRELLEAQELANTGKQKCLELQALLEEERRSNSKLTEESTKQIQYLQTQLEKLQADMEALREQRENTICSTREDLYSAQEEILVLRHAMEAATADREREIAALQADLGHVRTELEHWRTTAAKYEEEIGRLQGAFTQQQQQQQQQLSAASNLQTECVSLQQRCSSLQQECDGLRSERRTLTDKLHHLEAELSSSREQSQVLSSSLESLEKREEVLQDKLGSLENQHLQDASKLKSQLDQAQARTHTLQREYEDTQSQLLDLRQRYERTEQEKLNIHQELEQCRSSLKLLQDKSSSSGWSPWMPVIAVMVAVTAAILYPNLSKSSAA
;
A
#
# COMPACT_ATOMS: atom_id res chain seq x y z
N MET A 1 -23.50 -71.97 32.04
CA MET A 1 -24.89 -71.95 31.51
C MET A 1 -24.80 -71.31 30.13
N HIS A 2 -24.74 -72.10 29.05
CA HIS A 2 -25.90 -72.54 28.22
C HIS A 2 -26.60 -71.33 27.53
N GLN A 3 -26.91 -71.26 26.22
CA GLN A 3 -26.71 -72.06 24.98
C GLN A 3 -27.26 -71.18 23.81
N ASN A 4 -26.93 -71.25 22.51
CA ASN A 4 -25.93 -71.97 21.69
C ASN A 4 -25.64 -71.15 20.37
N PRO A 5 -24.75 -71.56 19.42
CA PRO A 5 -24.04 -70.63 18.50
C PRO A 5 -24.12 -70.97 16.98
N ALA A 6 -23.06 -70.63 16.21
CA ALA A 6 -22.69 -71.00 14.82
C ALA A 6 -23.23 -70.08 13.68
N ASN A 7 -22.53 -69.79 12.55
CA ASN A 7 -21.30 -70.30 11.90
C ASN A 7 -20.27 -69.15 11.63
N LEU A 8 -18.93 -69.32 11.53
CA LEU A 8 -18.06 -70.07 10.58
C LEU A 8 -18.18 -69.58 9.11
N ASP A 9 -17.14 -69.39 8.26
CA ASP A 9 -15.66 -69.60 8.28
C ASP A 9 -14.95 -68.36 7.66
N GLN A 10 -13.63 -68.04 7.73
CA GLN A 10 -12.39 -68.63 8.30
C GLN A 10 -11.36 -69.33 7.36
N GLU A 11 -10.70 -68.57 6.44
CA GLU A 11 -9.38 -68.89 5.84
C GLU A 11 -8.48 -67.62 5.84
N ASN A 12 -7.27 -67.58 6.45
CA ASN A 12 -5.98 -68.22 6.11
C ASN A 12 -5.26 -67.55 4.90
N LEU A 13 -3.94 -67.31 4.86
CA LEU A 13 -2.82 -67.76 5.72
C LEU A 13 -1.56 -66.85 5.59
N SER A 14 -0.82 -66.68 6.70
CA SER A 14 0.65 -66.46 6.83
C SER A 14 1.45 -65.45 5.95
N LEU A 15 2.24 -64.58 6.62
CA LEU A 15 3.72 -64.72 6.60
C LEU A 15 4.41 -64.16 7.88
N VAL A 16 5.65 -64.62 8.12
CA VAL A 16 6.34 -64.70 9.44
C VAL A 16 7.87 -64.59 9.17
N SER A 17 8.78 -63.99 9.97
CA SER A 17 8.76 -63.34 11.31
C SER A 17 9.90 -62.31 11.44
N GLY A 18 9.84 -61.38 12.41
CA GLY A 18 11.03 -60.61 12.85
C GLY A 18 10.79 -59.72 14.08
N TRP A 19 11.54 -59.93 15.16
CA TRP A 19 11.37 -59.20 16.43
C TRP A 19 12.16 -57.88 16.49
N SER A 20 11.57 -56.84 17.13
CA SER A 20 12.22 -56.04 18.18
C SER A 20 11.22 -55.06 18.84
N ASN A 21 11.26 -54.96 20.17
CA ASN A 21 10.42 -54.04 20.96
C ASN A 21 11.11 -52.68 21.14
N THR A 22 10.51 -51.59 20.63
CA THR A 22 10.76 -50.25 21.17
C THR A 22 9.63 -49.25 20.88
N LEU A 23 9.07 -48.70 21.96
CA LEU A 23 8.56 -47.33 22.12
C LEU A 23 7.53 -46.75 21.11
N LYS A 24 6.27 -46.66 21.57
CA LYS A 24 5.18 -45.73 21.19
C LYS A 24 4.75 -45.69 19.70
N PRO A 25 3.44 -45.75 19.38
CA PRO A 25 2.98 -45.46 18.02
C PRO A 25 3.25 -43.99 17.69
N LYS A 26 4.05 -43.73 16.64
CA LYS A 26 4.08 -42.42 15.98
C LYS A 26 2.67 -42.17 15.42
N SER A 27 2.10 -41.01 15.74
CA SER A 27 0.86 -40.57 15.09
C SER A 27 1.09 -40.45 13.58
N MET A 28 0.08 -40.84 12.80
CA MET A 28 0.09 -40.60 11.35
C MET A 28 0.28 -39.09 11.10
N PRO A 29 1.16 -38.68 10.17
CA PRO A 29 1.26 -37.30 9.74
C PRO A 29 -0.03 -36.93 8.99
N SER A 30 -0.84 -36.07 9.59
CA SER A 30 -2.17 -35.68 9.09
C SER A 30 -2.22 -34.17 8.90
N ALA A 31 -2.66 -33.71 7.73
CA ALA A 31 -2.85 -32.29 7.48
C ALA A 31 -4.00 -31.75 8.35
N LEU A 32 -3.84 -30.56 8.93
CA LEU A 32 -4.77 -30.02 9.92
C LEU A 32 -5.21 -28.60 9.56
N ALA A 33 -6.53 -28.36 9.52
CA ALA A 33 -7.13 -27.04 9.42
C ALA A 33 -7.75 -26.62 10.74
N VAL A 34 -7.24 -25.53 11.31
CA VAL A 34 -7.72 -24.93 12.56
C VAL A 34 -8.60 -23.73 12.25
N PHE A 35 -9.89 -23.81 12.59
CA PHE A 35 -10.87 -22.74 12.40
C PHE A 35 -11.10 -21.99 13.71
N THR A 36 -10.71 -20.72 13.74
CA THR A 36 -10.84 -19.82 14.91
C THR A 36 -11.93 -18.77 14.69
N CYS A 37 -12.89 -18.69 15.61
CA CYS A 37 -14.03 -17.77 15.53
C CYS A 37 -13.59 -16.30 15.62
N ARG A 38 -14.03 -15.47 14.68
CA ARG A 38 -13.77 -14.02 14.69
C ARG A 38 -14.85 -13.24 15.48
N PRO A 39 -14.56 -12.02 15.96
CA PRO A 39 -15.54 -11.22 16.74
C PRO A 39 -16.83 -10.87 15.98
N ASN A 40 -16.76 -10.80 14.65
CA ASN A 40 -17.89 -10.54 13.75
C ASN A 40 -18.58 -11.83 13.24
N SER A 41 -18.30 -12.99 13.86
CA SER A 41 -18.93 -14.26 13.52
C SER A 41 -20.11 -14.58 14.42
N HIS A 42 -21.07 -15.33 13.91
CA HIS A 42 -21.94 -16.15 14.75
C HIS A 42 -21.06 -17.09 15.61
N PRO A 43 -21.29 -17.19 16.94
CA PRO A 43 -20.36 -17.87 17.84
C PRO A 43 -20.18 -19.36 17.53
N PHE A 44 -18.92 -19.82 17.47
CA PHE A 44 -18.57 -21.24 17.46
C PHE A 44 -17.26 -21.50 18.21
N GLN A 45 -17.13 -22.69 18.81
CA GLN A 45 -15.87 -23.15 19.42
C GLN A 45 -14.85 -23.52 18.35
N GLU A 46 -13.56 -23.23 18.61
CA GLU A 46 -12.44 -23.54 17.72
C GLU A 46 -12.44 -25.01 17.27
N ARG A 47 -12.16 -25.25 15.98
CA ARG A 47 -12.18 -26.58 15.37
C ARG A 47 -10.81 -26.98 14.88
N HIS A 48 -10.42 -28.22 15.15
CA HIS A 48 -9.18 -28.87 14.74
C HIS A 48 -9.53 -29.97 13.74
N VAL A 49 -9.69 -29.59 12.47
CA VAL A 49 -10.22 -30.45 11.41
C VAL A 49 -9.08 -31.12 10.65
N TYR A 50 -8.89 -32.43 10.87
CA TYR A 50 -7.94 -33.24 10.12
C TYR A 50 -8.43 -33.45 8.67
N LEU A 51 -7.53 -33.29 7.70
CA LEU A 51 -7.79 -33.27 6.25
C LEU A 51 -7.15 -34.45 5.52
N ASP A 52 -7.20 -35.64 6.13
CA ASP A 52 -6.82 -36.91 5.47
C ASP A 52 -7.72 -37.20 4.26
N GLU A 53 -9.00 -36.84 4.38
CA GLU A 53 -10.02 -36.88 3.32
C GLU A 53 -10.70 -35.49 3.18
N PRO A 54 -11.37 -35.19 2.05
CA PRO A 54 -12.11 -33.94 1.89
C PRO A 54 -13.24 -33.76 2.91
N VAL A 55 -13.13 -32.75 3.77
CA VAL A 55 -14.09 -32.47 4.84
C VAL A 55 -15.16 -31.49 4.38
N LYS A 56 -16.42 -31.88 4.57
CA LYS A 56 -17.57 -31.05 4.20
C LYS A 56 -17.88 -29.99 5.26
N ILE A 57 -17.99 -28.75 4.81
CA ILE A 57 -18.46 -27.59 5.58
C ILE A 57 -19.98 -27.44 5.40
N GLY A 58 -20.71 -27.22 6.49
CA GLY A 58 -22.15 -26.95 6.39
C GLY A 58 -22.89 -26.84 7.72
N ARG A 59 -24.21 -26.62 7.60
CA ARG A 59 -25.13 -26.46 8.73
C ARG A 59 -25.42 -27.79 9.44
N SER A 60 -25.52 -27.76 10.77
CA SER A 60 -25.90 -28.92 11.57
C SER A 60 -27.24 -29.51 11.13
N VAL A 61 -27.31 -30.84 11.17
CA VAL A 61 -28.50 -31.65 10.93
C VAL A 61 -28.53 -32.79 11.95
N ALA A 62 -29.67 -33.47 12.09
CA ALA A 62 -29.86 -34.51 13.12
C ALA A 62 -28.77 -35.62 13.13
N ARG A 63 -28.17 -35.93 11.97
CA ARG A 63 -27.09 -36.93 11.82
C ARG A 63 -25.67 -36.34 11.83
N CYS A 64 -25.51 -35.01 11.77
CA CYS A 64 -24.21 -34.32 11.74
C CYS A 64 -24.26 -33.13 12.69
N ARG A 65 -23.68 -33.32 13.89
CA ARG A 65 -23.61 -32.29 14.93
C ARG A 65 -22.25 -31.58 14.91
N PRO A 66 -22.17 -30.32 15.37
CA PRO A 66 -20.89 -29.64 15.54
C PRO A 66 -19.99 -30.44 16.50
N ALA A 67 -18.74 -30.68 16.11
CA ALA A 67 -17.72 -31.30 16.95
C ALA A 67 -16.36 -30.67 16.63
N GLN A 68 -15.41 -30.75 17.58
CA GLN A 68 -14.09 -30.12 17.44
C GLN A 68 -13.34 -30.59 16.18
N ASN A 69 -13.51 -31.85 15.78
CA ASN A 69 -12.87 -32.43 14.60
C ASN A 69 -13.62 -32.23 13.27
N ASN A 70 -14.69 -31.43 13.23
CA ASN A 70 -15.47 -31.21 12.01
C ASN A 70 -15.79 -29.74 11.73
N ALA A 71 -16.03 -29.44 10.46
CA ALA A 71 -16.46 -28.13 9.98
C ALA A 71 -18.00 -27.99 9.88
N THR A 72 -18.73 -28.64 10.81
CA THR A 72 -20.19 -28.47 10.93
C THR A 72 -20.52 -27.37 11.93
N PHE A 73 -21.38 -26.42 11.54
CA PHE A 73 -21.75 -25.25 12.34
C PHE A 73 -23.26 -25.21 12.59
N ASP A 74 -23.69 -24.81 13.78
CA ASP A 74 -25.12 -24.61 14.06
C ASP A 74 -25.53 -23.17 13.71
N CYS A 75 -25.56 -22.85 12.41
CA CYS A 75 -25.80 -21.51 11.91
C CYS A 75 -26.89 -21.53 10.82
N LYS A 76 -27.97 -20.75 11.00
CA LYS A 76 -29.17 -20.78 10.14
C LYS A 76 -28.86 -20.42 8.68
N VAL A 77 -27.92 -19.49 8.45
CA VAL A 77 -27.57 -18.97 7.11
C VAL A 77 -26.63 -19.87 6.30
N LEU A 78 -26.13 -20.98 6.86
CA LEU A 78 -25.37 -21.98 6.13
C LEU A 78 -26.26 -23.01 5.42
N SER A 79 -25.77 -23.53 4.30
CA SER A 79 -26.36 -24.66 3.58
C SER A 79 -25.94 -25.98 4.23
N ARG A 80 -26.70 -27.08 4.02
CA ARG A 80 -26.34 -28.41 4.56
C ARG A 80 -25.07 -28.99 3.93
N ASN A 81 -24.87 -28.69 2.65
CA ASN A 81 -23.61 -28.76 1.92
C ASN A 81 -23.33 -27.31 1.54
N HIS A 82 -22.31 -26.68 2.13
CA HIS A 82 -22.03 -25.27 1.89
C HIS A 82 -20.71 -25.13 1.14
N ALA A 83 -19.64 -25.71 1.69
CA ALA A 83 -18.34 -25.79 1.03
C ALA A 83 -17.68 -27.15 1.28
N LEU A 84 -16.58 -27.41 0.57
CA LEU A 84 -15.69 -28.55 0.77
C LEU A 84 -14.27 -28.03 0.97
N VAL A 85 -13.56 -28.52 1.99
CA VAL A 85 -12.15 -28.19 2.26
C VAL A 85 -11.31 -29.46 2.24
N TRP A 86 -10.15 -29.43 1.59
CA TRP A 86 -9.25 -30.58 1.52
C TRP A 86 -7.79 -30.15 1.37
N PHE A 87 -6.90 -31.10 1.68
CA PHE A 87 -5.48 -31.01 1.39
C PHE A 87 -5.13 -31.90 0.19
N ASP A 88 -4.52 -31.34 -0.85
CA ASP A 88 -3.99 -32.12 -1.96
C ASP A 88 -2.54 -32.53 -1.68
N HIS A 89 -2.40 -33.79 -1.27
CA HIS A 89 -1.13 -34.45 -0.99
C HIS A 89 -0.15 -34.49 -2.18
N LYS A 90 -0.61 -34.25 -3.42
CA LYS A 90 0.27 -34.21 -4.60
C LYS A 90 0.90 -32.83 -4.83
N THR A 91 0.19 -31.76 -4.51
CA THR A 91 0.65 -30.38 -4.72
C THR A 91 1.13 -29.70 -3.43
N GLY A 92 0.82 -30.27 -2.25
CA GLY A 92 1.14 -29.68 -0.96
C GLY A 92 0.27 -28.47 -0.62
N LYS A 93 -0.91 -28.36 -1.23
CA LYS A 93 -1.79 -27.18 -1.17
C LYS A 93 -3.14 -27.49 -0.53
N PHE A 94 -3.72 -26.49 0.09
CA PHE A 94 -5.07 -26.55 0.67
C PHE A 94 -6.06 -25.85 -0.25
N TYR A 95 -7.22 -26.45 -0.43
CA TYR A 95 -8.26 -25.95 -1.31
C TYR A 95 -9.60 -25.85 -0.59
N LEU A 96 -10.37 -24.82 -0.96
CA LEU A 96 -11.75 -24.59 -0.55
C LEU A 96 -12.61 -24.40 -1.80
N GLN A 97 -13.77 -25.05 -1.83
CA GLN A 97 -14.71 -24.97 -2.94
C GLN A 97 -16.13 -24.72 -2.42
N ASP A 98 -16.85 -23.76 -3.00
CA ASP A 98 -18.27 -23.56 -2.75
C ASP A 98 -19.10 -24.64 -3.46
N THR A 99 -19.95 -25.32 -2.71
CA THR A 99 -20.76 -26.47 -3.19
C THR A 99 -22.22 -26.09 -3.44
N LYS A 100 -22.44 -25.00 -4.19
CA LYS A 100 -23.77 -24.43 -4.51
C LYS A 100 -24.47 -23.87 -3.27
N SER A 101 -23.72 -23.11 -2.47
CA SER A 101 -24.23 -22.46 -1.28
C SER A 101 -25.21 -21.33 -1.64
N SER A 102 -26.27 -21.16 -0.84
CA SER A 102 -27.29 -20.14 -1.14
C SER A 102 -26.77 -18.72 -0.87
N ASN A 103 -26.00 -18.57 0.21
CA ASN A 103 -25.54 -17.27 0.72
C ASN A 103 -24.06 -16.96 0.39
N GLY A 104 -23.35 -17.85 -0.32
CA GLY A 104 -21.96 -17.67 -0.75
C GLY A 104 -20.90 -18.07 0.28
N THR A 105 -19.79 -18.60 -0.23
CA THR A 105 -18.51 -18.75 0.48
C THR A 105 -17.55 -17.64 0.04
N PHE A 106 -16.73 -17.16 0.97
CA PHE A 106 -15.80 -16.05 0.75
C PHE A 106 -14.40 -16.36 1.34
N ILE A 107 -13.35 -15.92 0.65
CA ILE A 107 -11.96 -15.91 1.12
C ILE A 107 -11.49 -14.45 1.10
N ASN A 108 -11.05 -13.90 2.24
CA ASN A 108 -10.60 -12.51 2.39
C ASN A 108 -11.57 -11.50 1.75
N SER A 109 -12.86 -11.62 2.09
CA SER A 109 -13.99 -10.84 1.55
C SER A 109 -14.31 -11.04 0.05
N GLN A 110 -13.52 -11.84 -0.70
CA GLN A 110 -13.81 -12.19 -2.09
C GLN A 110 -14.73 -13.41 -2.17
N ARG A 111 -15.87 -13.28 -2.87
CA ARG A 111 -16.86 -14.35 -3.06
C ARG A 111 -16.41 -15.36 -4.13
N LEU A 112 -16.57 -16.66 -3.87
CA LEU A 112 -16.07 -17.72 -4.77
C LEU A 112 -17.01 -18.07 -5.94
N SER A 113 -18.32 -17.99 -5.74
CA SER A 113 -19.34 -18.25 -6.76
C SER A 113 -20.62 -17.45 -6.49
N ARG A 114 -21.50 -17.32 -7.49
CA ARG A 114 -22.85 -16.75 -7.28
C ARG A 114 -23.70 -17.71 -6.43
N GLY A 115 -24.80 -17.20 -5.89
CA GLY A 115 -25.68 -18.00 -5.02
C GLY A 115 -26.27 -19.20 -5.78
N SER A 116 -26.14 -20.39 -5.20
CA SER A 116 -26.52 -21.68 -5.80
C SER A 116 -25.66 -22.16 -6.98
N GLU A 117 -24.52 -21.51 -7.26
CA GLU A 117 -23.53 -21.95 -8.24
C GLU A 117 -22.29 -22.57 -7.54
N GLU A 118 -21.63 -23.51 -8.22
CA GLU A 118 -20.44 -24.21 -7.71
C GLU A 118 -19.19 -23.42 -8.10
N SER A 119 -18.27 -23.19 -7.16
CA SER A 119 -17.00 -22.53 -7.49
C SER A 119 -16.00 -23.53 -8.07
N PRO A 120 -14.97 -23.06 -8.82
CA PRO A 120 -13.74 -23.83 -8.96
C PRO A 120 -13.06 -24.01 -7.58
N PRO A 121 -12.16 -24.99 -7.43
CA PRO A 121 -11.29 -25.09 -6.25
C PRO A 121 -10.40 -23.86 -6.11
N CYS A 122 -10.50 -23.15 -4.98
CA CYS A 122 -9.70 -21.97 -4.68
C CYS A 122 -8.65 -22.33 -3.61
N GLU A 123 -7.38 -21.95 -3.86
CA GLU A 123 -6.29 -22.18 -2.92
C GLU A 123 -6.43 -21.30 -1.67
N VAL A 124 -6.24 -21.88 -0.49
CA VAL A 124 -6.31 -21.21 0.81
C VAL A 124 -4.94 -21.27 1.49
N LEU A 125 -4.53 -20.16 2.10
CA LEU A 125 -3.26 -20.00 2.79
C LEU A 125 -3.47 -19.85 4.31
N SER A 126 -2.44 -20.16 5.10
CA SER A 126 -2.56 -20.01 6.56
C SER A 126 -2.68 -18.52 6.92
N GLY A 127 -3.63 -18.19 7.79
CA GLY A 127 -3.99 -16.83 8.17
C GLY A 127 -5.14 -16.20 7.37
N ASP A 128 -5.63 -16.84 6.30
CA ASP A 128 -6.77 -16.32 5.53
C ASP A 128 -8.05 -16.22 6.39
N ILE A 129 -8.90 -15.25 6.06
CA ILE A 129 -10.23 -15.06 6.66
C ILE A 129 -11.26 -15.73 5.74
N ILE A 130 -11.90 -16.79 6.24
CA ILE A 130 -12.91 -17.55 5.54
C ILE A 130 -14.28 -17.22 6.10
N GLN A 131 -15.24 -16.87 5.24
CA GLN A 131 -16.62 -16.59 5.62
C GLN A 131 -17.60 -17.50 4.88
N PHE A 132 -18.58 -18.01 5.63
CA PHE A 132 -19.64 -18.88 5.13
C PHE A 132 -21.00 -18.20 5.35
N GLY A 133 -21.64 -17.85 4.24
CA GLY A 133 -22.87 -17.06 4.20
C GLY A 133 -22.66 -15.57 4.46
N VAL A 134 -23.77 -14.84 4.48
CA VAL A 134 -23.87 -13.42 4.86
C VAL A 134 -24.92 -13.27 5.95
N ASP A 135 -24.88 -12.16 6.67
CA ASP A 135 -25.86 -11.86 7.72
C ASP A 135 -27.25 -11.65 7.10
N VAL A 136 -28.26 -12.37 7.60
CA VAL A 136 -29.63 -12.31 7.08
C VAL A 136 -30.57 -11.81 8.16
N THR A 137 -31.16 -10.64 7.94
CA THR A 137 -32.22 -10.08 8.80
C THR A 137 -33.59 -10.60 8.36
N GLU A 138 -34.33 -11.22 9.27
CA GLU A 138 -35.65 -11.79 8.99
C GLU A 138 -36.73 -10.70 9.16
N ASN A 139 -37.19 -10.13 8.02
CA ASN A 139 -38.11 -8.97 7.95
C ASN A 139 -39.37 -9.10 8.82
N THR A 140 -39.85 -10.32 9.08
CA THR A 140 -41.06 -10.59 9.87
C THR A 140 -40.85 -10.51 11.38
N ARG A 141 -39.60 -10.49 11.87
CA ARG A 141 -39.27 -10.56 13.31
C ARG A 141 -38.16 -9.61 13.78
N LYS A 142 -37.51 -8.87 12.86
CA LYS A 142 -36.33 -8.02 13.16
C LYS A 142 -35.20 -8.77 13.88
N VAL A 143 -35.04 -10.06 13.60
CA VAL A 143 -33.92 -10.89 14.10
C VAL A 143 -32.89 -11.04 13.00
N THR A 144 -31.65 -10.63 13.27
CA THR A 144 -30.51 -10.84 12.38
C THR A 144 -29.83 -12.17 12.72
N HIS A 145 -29.67 -13.01 11.71
CA HIS A 145 -28.92 -14.26 11.81
C HIS A 145 -27.52 -14.05 11.22
N GLY A 146 -26.52 -13.99 12.09
CA GLY A 146 -25.12 -13.83 11.69
C GLY A 146 -24.56 -15.02 10.92
N CYS A 147 -23.62 -14.74 10.02
CA CYS A 147 -22.82 -15.71 9.27
C CYS A 147 -21.64 -16.28 10.07
N ILE A 148 -20.95 -17.29 9.54
CA ILE A 148 -19.73 -17.82 10.17
C ILE A 148 -18.52 -17.12 9.56
N VAL A 149 -17.70 -16.47 10.39
CA VAL A 149 -16.44 -15.82 10.01
C VAL A 149 -15.30 -16.43 10.82
N SER A 150 -14.34 -17.04 10.14
CA SER A 150 -13.24 -17.78 10.75
C SER A 150 -11.90 -17.30 10.20
N THR A 151 -10.90 -17.12 11.05
CA THR A 151 -9.50 -17.19 10.59
C THR A 151 -9.12 -18.67 10.51
N ILE A 152 -8.53 -19.09 9.39
CA ILE A 152 -8.05 -20.46 9.20
C ILE A 152 -6.53 -20.50 9.40
N LYS A 153 -6.04 -21.44 10.22
CA LYS A 153 -4.62 -21.81 10.25
C LYS A 153 -4.48 -23.20 9.66
N LEU A 154 -3.49 -23.39 8.82
CA LEU A 154 -3.30 -24.62 8.06
C LEU A 154 -1.95 -25.22 8.42
N PHE A 155 -1.91 -26.52 8.69
CA PHE A 155 -0.70 -27.27 9.00
C PHE A 155 -0.55 -28.44 8.04
N LEU A 156 0.63 -28.57 7.46
CA LEU A 156 1.03 -29.69 6.61
C LEU A 156 1.13 -30.98 7.43
N PRO A 157 1.12 -32.17 6.78
CA PRO A 157 1.24 -33.45 7.49
C PRO A 157 2.49 -33.59 8.38
N ASP A 158 3.58 -32.87 8.04
CA ASP A 158 4.82 -32.81 8.83
C ASP A 158 4.71 -31.96 10.12
N GLY A 159 3.58 -31.29 10.33
CA GLY A 159 3.32 -30.41 11.47
C GLY A 159 3.78 -28.96 11.26
N MET A 160 4.36 -28.61 10.11
CA MET A 160 4.73 -27.22 9.80
C MET A 160 3.49 -26.41 9.40
N GLU A 161 3.43 -25.14 9.81
CA GLU A 161 2.37 -24.24 9.36
C GLU A 161 2.54 -23.98 7.85
N ALA A 162 1.45 -24.09 7.10
CA ALA A 162 1.44 -23.86 5.68
C ALA A 162 1.70 -22.38 5.34
N ARG A 163 2.23 -22.14 4.14
CA ARG A 163 2.62 -20.81 3.63
C ARG A 163 1.58 -19.74 3.94
N ARG A 164 2.01 -18.59 4.45
CA ARG A 164 1.14 -17.43 4.69
C ARG A 164 1.14 -16.50 3.48
N ARG A 165 0.04 -15.77 3.30
CA ARG A 165 -0.12 -14.81 2.20
C ARG A 165 0.86 -13.62 2.28
N SER A 166 1.41 -13.35 3.47
CA SER A 166 2.48 -12.37 3.74
C SER A 166 3.82 -12.71 3.08
N ASP A 167 4.09 -13.99 2.80
CA ASP A 167 5.44 -14.46 2.48
C ASP A 167 5.74 -14.39 0.96
N VAL A 168 4.81 -13.80 0.18
CA VAL A 168 4.82 -13.80 -1.29
C VAL A 168 5.33 -12.46 -1.87
N ILE A 169 5.59 -11.45 -1.02
CA ILE A 169 6.18 -10.17 -1.44
C ILE A 169 7.51 -9.93 -0.74
N GLN A 170 8.59 -10.53 -1.23
CA GLN A 170 9.87 -9.83 -1.42
C GLN A 170 10.91 -10.67 -2.19
N ALA A 171 11.48 -10.07 -3.24
CA ALA A 171 12.84 -10.34 -3.68
C ALA A 171 13.82 -9.56 -2.76
N PRO A 172 15.11 -9.96 -2.69
CA PRO A 172 15.85 -9.88 -1.43
C PRO A 172 16.51 -8.52 -1.13
N LEU A 173 16.27 -8.01 0.08
CA LEU A 173 17.16 -7.08 0.80
C LEU A 173 17.21 -7.47 2.31
N PRO A 174 18.24 -7.07 3.07
CA PRO A 174 18.76 -7.88 4.17
C PRO A 174 18.00 -7.81 5.50
N LEU A 175 18.31 -8.78 6.37
CA LEU A 175 17.82 -8.95 7.74
C LEU A 175 18.24 -7.79 8.68
N PRO A 176 17.52 -7.59 9.81
CA PRO A 176 17.57 -6.35 10.58
C PRO A 176 18.76 -6.27 11.53
N VAL A 177 19.23 -5.03 11.74
CA VAL A 177 20.11 -4.67 12.87
C VAL A 177 19.29 -3.91 13.91
N ASP A 178 19.47 -4.28 15.17
CA ASP A 178 18.74 -3.78 16.32
C ASP A 178 19.23 -2.37 16.75
N LYS A 179 18.31 -1.50 17.16
CA LYS A 179 18.49 -0.31 18.03
C LYS A 179 19.65 0.67 17.77
N VAL A 180 19.38 1.80 17.08
CA VAL A 180 20.00 3.10 17.41
C VAL A 180 18.99 4.25 17.28
N ALA A 181 18.97 5.11 18.31
CA ALA A 181 18.46 6.49 18.40
C ALA A 181 17.12 6.90 17.75
N ALA A 182 16.19 7.35 18.59
CA ALA A 182 15.19 8.33 18.19
C ALA A 182 15.87 9.67 17.85
N ASN A 183 15.76 10.14 16.60
CA ASN A 183 15.71 11.57 16.19
C ASN A 183 15.69 11.73 14.65
N THR A 184 14.54 11.49 14.02
CA THR A 184 14.26 11.89 12.62
C THR A 184 12.78 12.28 12.45
N PRO A 185 12.41 13.57 12.57
CA PRO A 185 11.04 14.03 12.36
C PRO A 185 10.68 14.23 10.87
N SER A 186 9.39 14.00 10.56
CA SER A 186 8.57 14.54 9.45
C SER A 186 8.51 13.90 8.06
N MET A 187 9.48 13.11 7.55
CA MET A 187 9.39 12.59 6.16
C MET A 187 8.12 11.76 5.86
N TYR A 188 7.73 10.87 6.77
CA TYR A 188 6.62 9.94 6.56
C TYR A 188 5.26 10.63 6.34
N SER A 189 5.03 11.82 6.91
CA SER A 189 3.74 12.53 6.79
C SER A 189 3.53 13.16 5.42
N GLN A 190 4.61 13.55 4.73
CA GLN A 190 4.52 14.18 3.42
C GLN A 190 4.30 13.12 2.32
N GLU A 191 4.98 11.98 2.44
CA GLU A 191 4.78 10.81 1.58
C GLU A 191 3.36 10.24 1.72
N LEU A 192 2.83 10.16 2.96
CA LEU A 192 1.44 9.72 3.19
C LEU A 192 0.41 10.67 2.59
N PHE A 193 0.63 11.99 2.69
CA PHE A 193 -0.26 13.00 2.10
C PHE A 193 -0.21 12.96 0.57
N GLN A 194 0.99 12.84 -0.01
CA GLN A 194 1.16 12.79 -1.46
C GLN A 194 0.61 11.47 -2.05
N LEU A 195 0.75 10.35 -1.33
CA LEU A 195 0.09 9.09 -1.67
C LEU A 195 -1.44 9.21 -1.58
N SER A 196 -1.97 9.85 -0.53
CA SER A 196 -3.41 10.13 -0.40
C SER A 196 -3.92 10.98 -1.57
N GLN A 197 -3.15 11.99 -1.98
CA GLN A 197 -3.49 12.84 -3.11
C GLN A 197 -3.53 12.05 -4.43
N TYR A 198 -2.52 11.23 -4.72
CA TYR A 198 -2.54 10.37 -5.91
C TYR A 198 -3.67 9.33 -5.87
N LEU A 199 -3.99 8.76 -4.72
CA LEU A 199 -5.10 7.81 -4.57
C LEU A 199 -6.45 8.48 -4.89
N GLN A 200 -6.63 9.71 -4.42
CA GLN A 200 -7.84 10.51 -4.63
C GLN A 200 -7.94 11.00 -6.09
N GLU A 201 -6.82 11.33 -6.72
CA GLU A 201 -6.74 11.69 -8.15
C GLU A 201 -6.96 10.47 -9.08
N ALA A 202 -6.50 9.29 -8.67
CA ALA A 202 -6.77 8.02 -9.35
C ALA A 202 -8.25 7.64 -9.27
N LEU A 203 -8.86 7.72 -8.08
CA LEU A 203 -10.29 7.48 -7.86
C LEU A 203 -11.15 8.44 -8.71
N HIS A 204 -10.77 9.71 -8.80
CA HIS A 204 -11.50 10.67 -9.63
C HIS A 204 -11.38 10.38 -11.14
N ARG A 205 -10.19 9.95 -11.61
CA ARG A 205 -10.03 9.47 -13.00
C ARG A 205 -10.83 8.20 -13.27
N GLU A 206 -10.87 7.27 -12.33
CA GLU A 206 -11.66 6.03 -12.41
C GLU A 206 -13.15 6.36 -12.57
N GLN A 207 -13.72 7.19 -11.68
CA GLN A 207 -15.10 7.67 -11.78
C GLN A 207 -15.40 8.36 -13.12
N MET A 208 -14.49 9.20 -13.62
CA MET A 208 -14.66 9.86 -14.92
C MET A 208 -14.63 8.85 -16.09
N LEU A 209 -13.80 7.80 -16.01
CA LEU A 209 -13.75 6.73 -17.00
C LEU A 209 -15.00 5.85 -16.94
N GLU A 210 -15.49 5.50 -15.74
CA GLU A 210 -16.76 4.80 -15.55
C GLU A 210 -17.93 5.59 -16.13
N GLN A 211 -18.02 6.90 -15.86
CA GLN A 211 -19.07 7.76 -16.39
C GLN A 211 -19.01 7.89 -17.92
N LYS A 212 -17.80 8.01 -18.50
CA LYS A 212 -17.60 7.99 -19.97
C LYS A 212 -17.99 6.64 -20.57
N LEU A 213 -17.63 5.53 -19.92
CA LEU A 213 -17.95 4.17 -20.36
C LEU A 213 -19.46 3.90 -20.30
N ALA A 214 -20.14 4.33 -19.23
CA ALA A 214 -21.60 4.29 -19.13
C ALA A 214 -22.30 5.14 -20.20
N SER A 215 -21.73 6.31 -20.55
CA SER A 215 -22.27 7.14 -21.63
C SER A 215 -22.08 6.50 -23.01
N LEU A 216 -20.91 5.89 -23.27
CA LEU A 216 -20.65 5.12 -24.49
C LEU A 216 -21.52 3.86 -24.58
N GLN A 217 -21.78 3.18 -23.47
CA GLN A 217 -22.70 2.03 -23.41
C GLN A 217 -24.13 2.43 -23.77
N ARG A 218 -24.67 3.53 -23.20
CA ARG A 218 -25.98 4.06 -23.60
C ARG A 218 -26.02 4.42 -25.08
N LEU A 219 -24.98 5.11 -25.58
CA LEU A 219 -24.95 5.50 -26.99
C LEU A 219 -24.94 4.26 -27.90
N LEU A 220 -24.18 3.23 -27.54
CA LEU A 220 -24.15 1.96 -28.25
C LEU A 220 -25.52 1.27 -28.25
N THR A 221 -26.19 1.17 -27.10
CA THR A 221 -27.53 0.55 -27.02
C THR A 221 -28.56 1.33 -27.83
N THR A 222 -28.60 2.67 -27.74
CA THR A 222 -29.54 3.48 -28.53
C THR A 222 -29.25 3.39 -30.04
N THR A 223 -27.97 3.29 -30.43
CA THR A 223 -27.61 3.09 -31.85
C THR A 223 -27.99 1.68 -32.34
N GLN A 224 -27.83 0.66 -31.49
CA GLN A 224 -28.26 -0.71 -31.78
C GLN A 224 -29.79 -0.77 -31.94
N GLU A 225 -30.55 -0.25 -30.99
CA GLU A 225 -32.03 -0.20 -31.04
C GLU A 225 -32.53 0.54 -32.29
N ALA A 226 -31.93 1.68 -32.64
CA ALA A 226 -32.25 2.40 -33.87
C ALA A 226 -31.93 1.58 -35.13
N SER A 227 -30.82 0.84 -35.14
CA SER A 227 -30.45 -0.03 -36.26
C SER A 227 -31.39 -1.23 -36.40
N GLU A 228 -31.76 -1.89 -35.29
CA GLU A 228 -32.70 -3.01 -35.26
C GLU A 228 -34.10 -2.57 -35.70
N SER A 229 -34.56 -1.39 -35.25
CA SER A 229 -35.82 -0.80 -35.71
C SER A 229 -35.81 -0.48 -37.21
N SER A 230 -34.67 -0.05 -37.76
CA SER A 230 -34.53 0.25 -39.19
C SER A 230 -34.52 -1.04 -40.03
N TRP A 231 -33.82 -2.08 -39.58
CA TRP A 231 -33.87 -3.41 -40.21
C TRP A 231 -35.27 -4.02 -40.18
N GLN A 232 -35.99 -3.87 -39.06
CA GLN A 232 -37.34 -4.38 -38.92
C GLN A 232 -38.31 -3.67 -39.88
N ALA A 233 -38.20 -2.34 -40.02
CA ALA A 233 -38.99 -1.57 -40.98
C ALA A 233 -38.76 -2.03 -42.43
N LEU A 234 -37.49 -2.28 -42.81
CA LEU A 234 -37.14 -2.78 -44.15
C LEU A 234 -37.74 -4.17 -44.44
N ILE A 235 -37.73 -5.07 -43.45
CA ILE A 235 -38.33 -6.41 -43.56
C ILE A 235 -39.85 -6.33 -43.71
N ASP A 236 -40.51 -5.40 -43.00
CA ASP A 236 -41.96 -5.23 -43.09
C ASP A 236 -42.39 -4.51 -44.38
N GLU A 237 -41.53 -3.66 -44.97
CA GLU A 237 -41.71 -3.13 -46.32
C GLU A 237 -41.64 -4.23 -47.40
N ASP A 238 -40.63 -5.12 -47.35
CA ASP A 238 -40.49 -6.24 -48.30
C ASP A 238 -41.67 -7.23 -48.21
N ARG A 239 -42.21 -7.45 -47.01
CA ARG A 239 -43.45 -8.20 -46.78
C ARG A 239 -44.68 -7.52 -47.40
N LEU A 240 -44.76 -6.19 -47.34
CA LEU A 240 -45.83 -5.42 -47.97
C LEU A 240 -45.76 -5.49 -49.50
N LEU A 241 -44.56 -5.35 -50.08
CA LEU A 241 -44.32 -5.50 -51.51
C LEU A 241 -44.70 -6.90 -52.00
N SER A 242 -44.23 -7.95 -51.31
CA SER A 242 -44.60 -9.35 -51.60
C SER A 242 -46.12 -9.57 -51.55
N ARG A 243 -46.82 -8.96 -50.57
CA ARG A 243 -48.28 -9.06 -50.46
C ARG A 243 -49.00 -8.33 -51.59
N LEU A 244 -48.51 -7.17 -52.03
CA LEU A 244 -49.04 -6.43 -53.16
C LEU A 244 -48.88 -7.21 -54.48
N GLU A 245 -47.75 -7.89 -54.68
CA GLU A 245 -47.52 -8.74 -55.86
C GLU A 245 -48.49 -9.93 -55.92
N VAL A 246 -48.74 -10.57 -54.77
CA VAL A 246 -49.76 -11.64 -54.63
C VAL A 246 -51.17 -11.10 -54.93
N MET A 247 -51.54 -9.94 -54.38
CA MET A 247 -52.85 -9.33 -54.65
C MET A 247 -53.01 -8.91 -56.13
N GLY A 248 -51.96 -8.39 -56.76
CA GLY A 248 -51.95 -8.10 -58.19
C GLY A 248 -52.13 -9.36 -59.04
N SER A 249 -51.44 -10.44 -58.68
CA SER A 249 -51.59 -11.75 -59.33
C SER A 249 -53.00 -12.33 -59.18
N GLN A 250 -53.61 -12.19 -57.99
CA GLN A 250 -54.98 -12.60 -57.73
C GLN A 250 -55.98 -11.80 -58.58
N LEU A 251 -55.90 -10.46 -58.60
CA LEU A 251 -56.74 -9.59 -59.44
C LEU A 251 -56.63 -9.94 -60.93
N GLN A 252 -55.42 -10.29 -61.40
CA GLN A 252 -55.19 -10.71 -62.78
C GLN A 252 -55.81 -12.09 -63.09
N ALA A 253 -55.96 -12.97 -62.10
CA ALA A 253 -56.71 -14.22 -62.22
C ALA A 253 -58.24 -13.99 -62.22
N TYR A 254 -58.75 -13.16 -61.30
CA TYR A 254 -60.19 -12.84 -61.21
C TYR A 254 -60.74 -12.21 -62.51
N SER A 255 -59.96 -11.37 -63.19
CA SER A 255 -60.40 -10.74 -64.46
C SER A 255 -60.61 -11.73 -65.63
N LYS A 256 -60.13 -12.98 -65.53
CA LYS A 256 -60.18 -13.96 -66.63
C LYS A 256 -61.31 -14.99 -66.52
N SER A 257 -61.91 -15.19 -65.34
CA SER A 257 -63.04 -16.13 -65.19
C SER A 257 -63.75 -16.02 -63.84
N GLN A 258 -64.99 -15.51 -63.80
CA GLN A 258 -65.95 -15.77 -62.72
C GLN A 258 -67.41 -15.56 -63.15
N PRO A 259 -68.35 -16.43 -62.74
CA PRO A 259 -69.79 -16.19 -62.85
C PRO A 259 -70.30 -15.35 -61.66
N GLU A 260 -71.37 -14.55 -61.85
CA GLU A 260 -71.92 -13.62 -60.85
C GLU A 260 -72.18 -14.23 -59.46
N GLU A 261 -72.60 -15.50 -59.39
CA GLU A 261 -72.89 -16.21 -58.14
C GLU A 261 -71.65 -16.46 -57.27
N GLY A 262 -70.47 -16.60 -57.89
CA GLY A 262 -69.20 -16.71 -57.18
C GLY A 262 -68.81 -15.37 -56.55
N ILE A 263 -68.83 -14.31 -57.35
CA ILE A 263 -68.58 -12.92 -56.94
C ILE A 263 -69.48 -12.53 -55.76
N ARG A 264 -70.76 -12.95 -55.78
CA ARG A 264 -71.73 -12.62 -54.72
C ARG A 264 -71.42 -13.32 -53.38
N LYS A 265 -70.95 -14.56 -53.40
CA LYS A 265 -70.50 -15.29 -52.19
C LYS A 265 -69.18 -14.77 -51.67
N GLU A 266 -68.27 -14.41 -52.57
CA GLU A 266 -66.97 -13.84 -52.25
C GLU A 266 -67.09 -12.43 -51.65
N LEU A 267 -68.04 -11.62 -52.13
CA LEU A 267 -68.39 -10.34 -51.50
C LEU A 267 -68.92 -10.50 -50.06
N LEU A 268 -69.76 -11.52 -49.81
CA LEU A 268 -70.25 -11.83 -48.46
C LEU A 268 -69.11 -12.30 -47.55
N ALA A 269 -68.24 -13.19 -48.03
CA ALA A 269 -67.07 -13.65 -47.28
C ALA A 269 -66.11 -12.48 -46.96
N LEU A 270 -65.81 -11.61 -47.93
CA LEU A 270 -64.99 -10.42 -47.71
C LEU A 270 -65.63 -9.42 -46.73
N GLN A 271 -66.96 -9.36 -46.66
CA GLN A 271 -67.67 -8.49 -45.73
C GLN A 271 -67.72 -9.07 -44.30
N GLU A 272 -67.78 -10.40 -44.16
CA GLU A 272 -67.63 -11.11 -42.89
C GLU A 272 -66.17 -11.03 -42.38
N ASP A 273 -65.19 -11.28 -43.25
CA ASP A 273 -63.76 -11.11 -42.95
C ASP A 273 -63.44 -9.67 -42.54
N LYS A 274 -63.96 -8.66 -43.27
CA LYS A 274 -63.83 -7.25 -42.87
C LYS A 274 -64.34 -7.02 -41.45
N HIS A 275 -65.51 -7.57 -41.10
CA HIS A 275 -66.08 -7.42 -39.76
C HIS A 275 -65.24 -8.12 -38.68
N ASN A 276 -64.74 -9.33 -38.99
CA ASN A 276 -63.86 -10.10 -38.10
C ASN A 276 -62.50 -9.42 -37.88
N TYR A 277 -61.91 -8.84 -38.92
CA TYR A 277 -60.70 -8.02 -38.80
C TYR A 277 -60.95 -6.75 -37.99
N GLU A 278 -62.08 -6.07 -38.20
CA GLU A 278 -62.43 -4.85 -37.47
C GLU A 278 -62.68 -5.10 -35.97
N THR A 279 -63.35 -6.21 -35.61
CA THR A 279 -63.52 -6.62 -34.21
C THR A 279 -62.20 -7.04 -33.58
N THR A 280 -61.41 -7.88 -34.26
CA THR A 280 -60.10 -8.32 -33.75
C THR A 280 -59.13 -7.15 -33.54
N ALA A 281 -59.12 -6.16 -34.44
CA ALA A 281 -58.32 -4.94 -34.31
C ALA A 281 -58.81 -4.03 -33.16
N LYS A 282 -60.12 -3.92 -32.94
CA LYS A 282 -60.67 -3.18 -31.79
C LYS A 282 -60.34 -3.86 -30.46
N GLU A 283 -60.33 -5.20 -30.41
CA GLU A 283 -59.97 -5.95 -29.21
C GLU A 283 -58.47 -5.91 -28.92
N SER A 284 -57.60 -6.00 -29.93
CA SER A 284 -56.16 -5.83 -29.74
C SER A 284 -55.81 -4.41 -29.28
N LEU A 285 -56.43 -3.38 -29.88
CA LEU A 285 -56.22 -2.00 -29.47
C LEU A 285 -56.69 -1.75 -28.02
N ARG A 286 -57.83 -2.32 -27.61
CA ARG A 286 -58.29 -2.28 -26.21
C ARG A 286 -57.31 -2.97 -25.26
N ARG A 287 -56.74 -4.12 -25.64
CA ARG A 287 -55.75 -4.84 -24.84
C ARG A 287 -54.47 -4.02 -24.64
N VAL A 288 -53.93 -3.44 -25.71
CA VAL A 288 -52.76 -2.55 -25.66
C VAL A 288 -53.05 -1.29 -24.83
N LEU A 289 -54.25 -0.73 -24.91
CA LEU A 289 -54.65 0.40 -24.06
C LEU A 289 -54.69 0.02 -22.56
N GLN A 290 -55.21 -1.16 -22.24
CA GLN A 290 -55.26 -1.70 -20.88
C GLN A 290 -53.84 -1.94 -20.33
N GLU A 291 -52.95 -2.53 -21.14
CA GLU A 291 -51.54 -2.75 -20.82
C GLU A 291 -50.81 -1.43 -20.61
N LYS A 292 -51.04 -0.42 -21.46
CA LYS A 292 -50.49 0.94 -21.29
C LYS A 292 -50.92 1.56 -19.95
N ILE A 293 -52.19 1.44 -19.57
CA ILE A 293 -52.70 1.94 -18.29
C ILE A 293 -52.02 1.23 -17.11
N GLU A 294 -51.86 -0.09 -17.17
CA GLU A 294 -51.19 -0.89 -16.13
C GLU A 294 -49.69 -0.54 -16.01
N VAL A 295 -49.01 -0.27 -17.13
CA VAL A 295 -47.61 0.19 -17.14
C VAL A 295 -47.48 1.59 -16.57
N VAL A 296 -48.34 2.55 -16.95
CA VAL A 296 -48.34 3.91 -16.38
C VAL A 296 -48.63 3.89 -14.88
N ARG A 297 -49.55 3.03 -14.42
CA ARG A 297 -49.82 2.82 -12.99
C ARG A 297 -48.56 2.34 -12.26
N LYS A 298 -47.87 1.33 -12.80
CA LYS A 298 -46.61 0.80 -12.23
C LYS A 298 -45.48 1.83 -12.25
N LEU A 299 -45.36 2.62 -13.32
CA LEU A 299 -44.39 3.72 -13.40
C LEU A 299 -44.61 4.71 -12.24
N SER A 300 -45.83 5.20 -12.05
CA SER A 300 -46.17 6.10 -10.93
C SER A 300 -45.94 5.49 -9.54
N GLU A 301 -45.95 4.16 -9.43
CA GLU A 301 -45.65 3.42 -8.20
C GLU A 301 -44.15 3.33 -7.93
N VAL A 302 -43.36 3.09 -8.98
CA VAL A 302 -41.89 3.11 -8.95
C VAL A 302 -41.36 4.52 -8.69
N GLU A 303 -41.86 5.54 -9.38
CA GLU A 303 -41.46 6.95 -9.17
C GLU A 303 -41.65 7.40 -7.72
N ARG A 304 -42.78 7.04 -7.10
CA ARG A 304 -43.03 7.33 -5.69
C ARG A 304 -42.11 6.55 -4.76
N SER A 305 -41.80 5.29 -5.08
CA SER A 305 -40.84 4.50 -4.30
C SER A 305 -39.42 5.06 -4.41
N LEU A 306 -39.04 5.56 -5.58
CA LEU A 306 -37.75 6.20 -5.83
C LEU A 306 -37.63 7.49 -5.01
N SER A 307 -38.61 8.39 -5.10
CA SER A 307 -38.68 9.61 -4.29
C SER A 307 -38.55 9.32 -2.78
N ASN A 308 -39.27 8.31 -2.26
CA ASN A 308 -39.13 7.90 -0.86
C ASN A 308 -37.70 7.43 -0.53
N THR A 309 -37.06 6.65 -1.41
CA THR A 309 -35.66 6.21 -1.18
C THR A 309 -34.64 7.33 -1.32
N GLU A 310 -34.91 8.35 -2.14
CA GLU A 310 -34.08 9.56 -2.25
C GLU A 310 -34.19 10.40 -0.97
N ASP A 311 -35.39 10.57 -0.41
CA ASP A 311 -35.62 11.22 0.89
C ASP A 311 -34.93 10.45 2.04
N GLU A 312 -35.00 9.10 2.05
CA GLU A 312 -34.27 8.29 3.02
C GLU A 312 -32.74 8.43 2.88
N CYS A 313 -32.22 8.47 1.66
CA CYS A 313 -30.78 8.62 1.40
C CYS A 313 -30.27 10.02 1.78
N THR A 314 -31.03 11.08 1.51
CA THR A 314 -30.67 12.44 1.94
C THR A 314 -30.68 12.54 3.47
N HIS A 315 -31.69 12.01 4.14
CA HIS A 315 -31.75 11.98 5.60
C HIS A 315 -30.57 11.20 6.24
N LEU A 316 -30.23 10.03 5.70
CA LEU A 316 -29.07 9.25 6.16
C LEU A 316 -27.74 9.99 5.93
N LYS A 317 -27.61 10.70 4.81
CA LYS A 317 -26.43 11.53 4.53
C LYS A 317 -26.28 12.66 5.54
N GLU A 318 -27.35 13.42 5.81
CA GLU A 318 -27.31 14.48 6.83
C GLU A 318 -26.97 13.93 8.23
N MET A 319 -27.49 12.75 8.59
CA MET A 319 -27.17 12.09 9.86
C MET A 319 -25.69 11.69 9.94
N SER A 320 -25.11 11.21 8.83
CA SER A 320 -23.68 10.91 8.72
C SER A 320 -22.82 12.17 8.86
N GLU A 321 -23.21 13.27 8.20
CA GLU A 321 -22.52 14.56 8.26
C GLU A 321 -22.54 15.15 9.69
N ARG A 322 -23.70 15.11 10.38
CA ARG A 322 -23.82 15.53 11.78
C ARG A 322 -22.88 14.74 12.69
N SER A 323 -22.87 13.40 12.60
CA SER A 323 -22.00 12.55 13.42
C SER A 323 -20.51 12.75 13.10
N GLN A 324 -20.17 13.01 11.84
CA GLN A 324 -18.79 13.35 11.46
C GLN A 324 -18.33 14.68 12.08
N GLU A 325 -19.22 15.66 12.20
CA GLU A 325 -18.90 16.95 12.83
C GLU A 325 -18.78 16.83 14.37
N GLU A 326 -19.64 16.05 15.02
CA GLU A 326 -19.48 15.70 16.45
C GLU A 326 -18.12 15.03 16.73
N LEU A 327 -17.66 14.14 15.83
CA LEU A 327 -16.34 13.52 15.92
C LEU A 327 -15.20 14.53 15.70
N ARG A 328 -15.34 15.51 14.79
CA ARG A 328 -14.37 16.60 14.63
C ARG A 328 -14.28 17.46 15.88
N GLU A 329 -15.43 17.85 16.44
CA GLU A 329 -15.45 18.61 17.70
C GLU A 329 -14.76 17.85 18.84
N LEU A 330 -14.99 16.55 18.96
CA LEU A 330 -14.37 15.72 19.98
C LEU A 330 -12.85 15.59 19.78
N ALA A 331 -12.39 15.43 18.53
CA ALA A 331 -10.97 15.44 18.18
C ALA A 331 -10.30 16.79 18.50
N ASN A 332 -10.99 17.91 18.22
CA ASN A 332 -10.51 19.24 18.55
C ASN A 332 -10.40 19.45 20.08
N LYS A 333 -11.39 18.99 20.85
CA LYS A 333 -11.37 19.02 22.33
C LYS A 333 -10.23 18.16 22.89
N TYR A 334 -9.98 16.98 22.32
CA TYR A 334 -8.85 16.12 22.68
C TYR A 334 -7.50 16.80 22.40
N ASN A 335 -7.31 17.37 21.21
CA ASN A 335 -6.07 18.07 20.85
C ASN A 335 -5.79 19.29 21.75
N ALA A 336 -6.84 20.03 22.14
CA ALA A 336 -6.71 21.12 23.11
C ALA A 336 -6.21 20.62 24.48
N ALA A 337 -6.78 19.52 25.00
CA ALA A 337 -6.34 18.92 26.25
C ALA A 337 -4.89 18.38 26.18
N VAL A 338 -4.48 17.79 25.05
CA VAL A 338 -3.09 17.35 24.84
C VAL A 338 -2.11 18.53 24.86
N ASN A 339 -2.49 19.67 24.27
CA ASN A 339 -1.67 20.89 24.31
C ASN A 339 -1.58 21.46 25.74
N GLU A 340 -2.67 21.46 26.51
CA GLU A 340 -2.67 21.89 27.92
C GLU A 340 -1.78 20.98 28.79
N ILE A 341 -1.87 19.66 28.61
CA ILE A 341 -0.99 18.69 29.28
C ILE A 341 0.49 18.96 28.92
N LYS A 342 0.80 19.28 27.66
CA LYS A 342 2.15 19.63 27.24
C LYS A 342 2.65 20.90 27.92
N GLU A 343 1.85 21.97 27.93
CA GLU A 343 2.21 23.21 28.63
C GLU A 343 2.45 22.98 30.13
N LEU A 344 1.63 22.17 30.79
CA LEU A 344 1.82 21.82 32.20
C LEU A 344 3.10 21.00 32.41
N THR A 345 3.40 20.07 31.50
CA THR A 345 4.64 19.27 31.52
C THR A 345 5.88 20.16 31.38
N ASP A 346 5.86 21.13 30.47
CA ASP A 346 6.97 22.05 30.25
C ASP A 346 7.14 23.01 31.45
N LYS A 347 6.02 23.45 32.08
CA LYS A 347 6.04 24.21 33.35
C LYS A 347 6.62 23.41 34.52
N ILE A 348 6.33 22.11 34.60
CA ILE A 348 6.89 21.20 35.62
C ILE A 348 8.40 21.05 35.44
N LYS A 349 8.88 20.74 34.23
CA LYS A 349 10.33 20.65 33.93
C LYS A 349 11.08 21.94 34.26
N ALA A 350 10.48 23.09 33.94
CA ALA A 350 11.06 24.39 34.27
C ALA A 350 11.01 24.71 35.78
N ALA A 351 10.18 24.04 36.59
CA ALA A 351 10.21 24.10 38.04
C ALA A 351 11.26 23.14 38.62
N GLU A 352 11.34 21.91 38.10
CA GLU A 352 12.34 20.89 38.46
C GLU A 352 13.77 21.42 38.26
N GLY A 353 14.08 21.98 37.08
CA GLY A 353 15.40 22.57 36.80
C GLY A 353 15.78 23.70 37.76
N ARG A 354 14.84 24.59 38.10
CA ARG A 354 15.07 25.67 39.08
C ARG A 354 15.26 25.12 40.51
N GLN A 355 14.59 24.03 40.85
CA GLN A 355 14.81 23.36 42.13
C GLN A 355 16.21 22.71 42.17
N GLU A 356 16.64 22.09 41.07
CA GLU A 356 17.97 21.50 40.95
C GLU A 356 19.07 22.58 41.09
N GLU A 357 18.95 23.70 40.36
CA GLU A 357 19.82 24.89 40.49
C GLU A 357 19.93 25.38 41.95
N LEU A 358 18.79 25.56 42.63
CA LEU A 358 18.76 25.98 44.04
C LEU A 358 19.42 24.95 44.99
N THR A 359 19.23 23.64 44.74
CA THR A 359 19.90 22.61 45.55
C THR A 359 21.41 22.56 45.32
N GLN A 360 21.87 22.77 44.08
CA GLN A 360 23.30 22.86 43.77
C GLN A 360 23.92 24.11 44.41
N GLN A 361 23.25 25.26 44.32
CA GLN A 361 23.70 26.49 45.00
C GLN A 361 23.77 26.30 46.52
N GLY A 362 22.73 25.76 47.16
CA GLY A 362 22.73 25.48 48.59
C GLY A 362 23.81 24.48 49.02
N ALA A 363 24.14 23.50 48.18
CA ALA A 363 25.25 22.57 48.43
C ALA A 363 26.63 23.24 48.32
N MET A 364 26.81 24.18 47.38
CA MET A 364 28.04 24.99 47.28
C MET A 364 28.20 25.93 48.47
N GLU A 365 27.14 26.68 48.84
CA GLU A 365 27.14 27.58 50.00
C GLU A 365 27.41 26.81 51.31
N LYS A 366 26.80 25.63 51.47
CA LYS A 366 27.08 24.73 52.59
C LYS A 366 28.57 24.35 52.64
N LYS A 367 29.15 23.93 51.51
CA LYS A 367 30.57 23.53 51.45
C LYS A 367 31.53 24.69 51.73
N GLU A 368 31.19 25.91 51.29
CA GLU A 368 31.95 27.12 51.62
C GLU A 368 31.91 27.41 53.13
N LEU A 369 30.75 27.27 53.76
CA LEU A 369 30.60 27.41 55.21
C LEU A 369 31.35 26.31 55.99
N GLU A 370 31.33 25.05 55.53
CA GLU A 370 32.08 23.94 56.13
C GLU A 370 33.59 24.23 56.11
N MET A 371 34.18 24.57 54.95
CA MET A 371 35.59 24.97 54.87
C MET A 371 35.91 26.19 55.75
N ARG A 372 34.96 27.13 55.91
CA ARG A 372 35.17 28.31 56.75
C ARG A 372 35.10 27.99 58.25
N ILE A 373 34.34 26.98 58.65
CA ILE A 373 34.33 26.45 60.02
C ILE A 373 35.66 25.75 60.29
N GLU A 374 36.12 24.85 59.41
CA GLU A 374 37.43 24.17 59.52
C GLU A 374 38.58 25.20 59.69
N GLU A 375 38.61 26.25 58.87
CA GLU A 375 39.62 27.32 58.96
C GLU A 375 39.53 28.12 60.28
N MET A 376 38.39 28.14 60.96
CA MET A 376 38.23 28.78 62.27
C MET A 376 38.59 27.83 63.41
N GLU A 377 38.26 26.54 63.31
CA GLU A 377 38.69 25.49 64.24
C GLU A 377 40.22 25.34 64.26
N GLU A 378 40.88 25.38 63.10
CA GLU A 378 42.36 25.41 63.03
C GLU A 378 42.94 26.61 63.78
N LYS A 379 42.34 27.81 63.63
CA LYS A 379 42.79 29.00 64.36
C LYS A 379 42.55 28.89 65.85
N GLU A 380 41.42 28.30 66.26
CA GLU A 380 41.10 28.03 67.65
C GLU A 380 42.13 27.07 68.27
N GLN A 381 42.45 25.96 67.59
CA GLN A 381 43.48 25.02 68.03
C GLN A 381 44.86 25.69 68.18
N VAL A 382 45.26 26.55 67.22
CA VAL A 382 46.52 27.32 67.30
C VAL A 382 46.53 28.31 68.47
N LEU A 383 45.39 28.96 68.75
CA LEU A 383 45.26 29.86 69.90
C LEU A 383 45.26 29.08 71.22
N GLN A 384 44.59 27.93 71.28
CA GLN A 384 44.53 27.06 72.44
C GLN A 384 45.92 26.51 72.80
N ALA A 385 46.65 25.97 71.82
CA ALA A 385 48.05 25.53 72.02
C ALA A 385 48.96 26.68 72.49
N ARG A 386 48.68 27.91 72.06
CA ARG A 386 49.40 29.11 72.54
C ARG A 386 49.02 29.52 73.96
N ILE A 387 47.76 29.34 74.36
CA ILE A 387 47.31 29.55 75.75
C ILE A 387 47.99 28.51 76.66
N GLU A 388 47.99 27.23 76.27
CA GLU A 388 48.65 26.14 77.02
C GLU A 388 50.15 26.37 77.17
N ALA A 389 50.84 26.81 76.10
CA ALA A 389 52.25 27.20 76.18
C ALA A 389 52.48 28.38 77.16
N LEU A 390 51.63 29.41 77.13
CA LEU A 390 51.71 30.54 78.05
C LEU A 390 51.36 30.17 79.49
N GLN A 391 50.47 29.20 79.70
CA GLN A 391 50.16 28.63 81.02
C GLN A 391 51.36 27.87 81.56
N ALA A 392 51.98 26.99 80.77
CA ALA A 392 53.20 26.27 81.14
C ALA A 392 54.37 27.22 81.47
N ASP A 393 54.55 28.29 80.69
CA ASP A 393 55.52 29.36 81.01
C ASP A 393 55.15 30.08 82.32
N ASN A 394 53.87 30.38 82.55
CA ASN A 394 53.41 31.02 83.78
C ASN A 394 53.67 30.12 85.00
N ASP A 395 53.30 28.84 84.93
CA ASP A 395 53.54 27.84 85.96
C ASP A 395 55.04 27.67 86.23
N PHE A 396 55.90 27.63 85.20
CA PHE A 396 57.35 27.63 85.39
C PHE A 396 57.86 28.91 86.08
N THR A 397 57.28 30.08 85.77
CA THR A 397 57.59 31.31 86.51
C THR A 397 57.05 31.30 87.94
N ASN A 398 55.89 30.71 88.19
CA ASN A 398 55.29 30.56 89.51
C ASN A 398 56.07 29.57 90.37
N GLU A 399 56.52 28.44 89.83
CA GLU A 399 57.44 27.51 90.51
C GLU A 399 58.77 28.20 90.84
N ARG A 400 59.33 29.00 89.92
CA ARG A 400 60.52 29.82 90.21
C ARG A 400 60.26 30.86 91.29
N LEU A 401 59.10 31.51 91.29
CA LEU A 401 58.72 32.49 92.31
C LEU A 401 58.46 31.82 93.66
N ALA A 402 57.82 30.66 93.70
CA ALA A 402 57.60 29.84 94.89
C ALA A 402 58.93 29.31 95.45
N ALA A 403 59.85 28.83 94.61
CA ALA A 403 61.19 28.44 95.03
C ALA A 403 62.00 29.63 95.57
N LEU A 404 61.81 30.83 95.00
CA LEU A 404 62.38 32.06 95.55
C LEU A 404 61.69 32.50 96.85
N GLN A 405 60.37 32.37 96.98
CA GLN A 405 59.61 32.65 98.19
C GLN A 405 60.00 31.70 99.32
N VAL A 406 60.07 30.38 99.10
CA VAL A 406 60.59 29.42 100.08
C VAL A 406 62.03 29.75 100.47
N ARG A 407 62.87 30.23 99.55
CA ARG A 407 64.22 30.70 99.86
C ARG A 407 64.22 32.01 100.66
N LEU A 408 63.22 32.86 100.46
CA LEU A 408 63.00 34.11 101.21
C LEU A 408 62.40 33.85 102.59
N GLU A 409 61.50 32.88 102.72
CA GLU A 409 60.95 32.36 103.97
C GLU A 409 62.04 31.64 104.77
N GLN A 410 62.94 30.88 104.14
CA GLN A 410 64.14 30.33 104.81
C GLN A 410 65.13 31.41 105.28
N LEU A 411 65.08 32.62 104.70
CA LEU A 411 65.82 33.80 105.17
C LEU A 411 65.02 34.58 106.23
N GLN A 412 63.68 34.60 106.14
CA GLN A 412 62.79 35.25 107.09
C GLN A 412 62.61 34.41 108.36
N GLU A 413 62.49 33.09 108.34
CA GLU A 413 62.58 32.24 109.55
C GLU A 413 63.94 32.39 110.26
N LYS A 414 65.00 32.74 109.52
CA LYS A 414 66.30 33.10 110.08
C LYS A 414 66.33 34.52 110.69
N SER A 415 65.38 35.40 110.38
CA SER A 415 65.28 36.75 110.94
C SER A 415 64.04 36.99 111.84
N VAL A 416 63.04 36.11 111.82
CA VAL A 416 61.75 36.21 112.54
C VAL A 416 61.77 35.41 113.85
N LYS A 417 62.88 34.73 114.16
CA LYS A 417 63.21 34.33 115.55
C LYS A 417 63.56 35.52 116.45
N GLU A 418 63.59 36.74 115.92
CA GLU A 418 63.55 37.99 116.69
C GLU A 418 62.35 38.85 116.26
N ASN A 419 61.41 39.05 117.20
CA ASN A 419 60.39 40.13 117.23
C ASN A 419 59.12 40.03 116.34
N ASN A 420 58.20 39.15 116.76
CA ASN A 420 56.79 39.45 117.10
C ASN A 420 55.97 40.56 116.36
N SER A 421 54.93 40.08 115.65
CA SER A 421 53.48 40.26 115.97
C SER A 421 52.62 41.39 115.35
N LEU A 422 51.36 40.99 115.04
CA LEU A 422 50.10 41.77 114.85
C LEU A 422 49.92 42.58 113.55
N ASP A 423 48.71 42.90 113.06
CA ASP A 423 47.43 42.15 112.90
C ASP A 423 46.44 42.99 112.03
N VAL A 424 45.41 42.37 111.42
CA VAL A 424 44.14 42.95 110.88
C VAL A 424 44.08 43.88 109.62
N ASP A 425 43.43 43.35 108.56
CA ASP A 425 42.42 43.86 107.59
C ASP A 425 42.30 45.33 107.07
N ILE A 426 41.95 45.49 105.77
CA ILE A 426 40.59 45.91 105.26
C ILE A 426 40.52 46.21 103.72
N VAL A 427 39.60 45.51 103.02
CA VAL A 427 38.82 45.89 101.78
C VAL A 427 39.49 46.16 100.40
N SER A 428 39.16 45.35 99.37
CA SER A 428 38.28 45.77 98.23
C SER A 428 38.06 44.72 97.11
N LEU A 429 36.78 44.56 96.71
CA LEU A 429 36.20 44.29 95.37
C LEU A 429 36.84 43.29 94.37
N GLY A 430 36.04 42.29 93.98
CA GLY A 430 36.14 41.51 92.73
C GLY A 430 34.75 41.04 92.23
N PRO A 431 34.53 40.75 90.93
CA PRO A 431 33.19 40.72 90.31
C PRO A 431 32.74 39.37 89.71
N VAL A 432 31.41 39.18 89.56
CA VAL A 432 30.70 38.43 88.47
C VAL A 432 30.99 36.91 88.38
N GLU A 433 30.05 35.97 88.21
CA GLU A 433 28.84 35.92 87.35
C GLU A 433 27.75 34.95 87.90
N GLU A 434 26.55 34.96 87.31
CA GLU A 434 25.32 34.22 87.67
C GLU A 434 24.52 33.94 86.36
N PRO A 435 23.44 33.13 86.28
CA PRO A 435 23.17 31.76 86.77
C PRO A 435 22.42 30.86 85.71
N VAL A 436 21.67 29.83 86.17
CA VAL A 436 20.44 29.20 85.56
C VAL A 436 20.66 28.04 84.55
N GLU A 437 19.96 26.88 84.56
CA GLU A 437 18.98 26.24 85.48
C GLU A 437 19.11 24.70 85.38
N ASP A 438 18.42 23.93 86.26
CA ASP A 438 18.55 22.47 86.33
C ASP A 438 17.17 21.76 86.39
N LYS A 439 16.94 20.81 85.45
CA LYS A 439 15.93 19.71 85.45
C LYS A 439 14.43 20.07 85.35
N GLN A 440 13.58 19.30 84.63
CA GLN A 440 13.38 17.87 84.82
C GLN A 440 12.83 17.07 83.59
N ASN A 441 13.35 15.83 83.48
CA ASN A 441 12.67 14.56 83.17
C ASN A 441 12.23 14.12 81.74
N LEU A 442 12.86 13.00 81.32
CA LEU A 442 12.27 11.73 80.81
C LEU A 442 11.46 11.76 79.47
N GLN A 443 11.54 10.77 78.56
CA GLN A 443 12.02 9.38 78.71
C GLN A 443 12.34 8.67 77.36
N THR A 444 13.25 7.69 77.42
CA THR A 444 13.39 6.47 76.58
C THR A 444 13.93 6.50 75.13
N PRO A 445 14.59 5.40 74.66
CA PRO A 445 15.44 5.37 73.46
C PRO A 445 15.06 4.28 72.44
N GLU A 446 15.82 4.13 71.34
CA GLU A 446 16.59 2.92 70.99
C GLU A 446 17.36 3.10 69.67
N SER A 447 18.30 2.20 69.40
CA SER A 447 19.39 2.31 68.40
C SER A 447 19.64 0.95 67.71
N GLN A 448 20.63 0.89 66.81
CA GLN A 448 21.29 -0.34 66.29
C GLN A 448 20.49 -1.17 65.28
N ASP A 449 21.05 -1.92 64.32
CA ASP A 449 22.40 -2.10 63.71
C ASP A 449 22.14 -2.62 62.25
N GLY A 450 23.04 -2.73 61.27
CA GLY A 450 24.49 -2.48 61.14
C GLY A 450 24.99 -3.13 59.82
N ASP A 451 26.26 -2.88 59.45
CA ASP A 451 27.18 -3.78 58.71
C ASP A 451 26.84 -4.31 57.28
N GLU A 452 27.76 -4.63 56.37
CA GLU A 452 29.16 -4.23 56.06
C GLU A 452 29.61 -4.97 54.77
N ARG A 453 30.73 -4.57 54.13
CA ARG A 453 31.58 -5.39 53.19
C ARG A 453 30.97 -5.83 51.82
N ASP A 454 31.73 -6.13 50.76
CA ASP A 454 33.19 -6.12 50.52
C ASP A 454 33.51 -5.83 49.02
N SER A 455 34.79 -5.86 48.64
CA SER A 455 35.38 -5.58 47.33
C SER A 455 35.02 -6.53 46.17
N ASP A 456 35.33 -6.13 44.92
CA ASP A 456 36.42 -6.78 44.14
C ASP A 456 36.79 -6.02 42.84
N THR A 457 37.98 -6.35 42.30
CA THR A 457 38.71 -5.65 41.21
C THR A 457 39.02 -6.64 40.06
N ASP A 458 39.78 -6.21 39.03
CA ASP A 458 40.38 -6.99 37.91
C ASP A 458 39.46 -7.44 36.75
N ASP A 459 39.94 -7.69 35.51
CA ASP A 459 41.01 -7.09 34.66
C ASP A 459 40.91 -7.70 33.22
N GLY A 460 41.72 -7.26 32.25
CA GLY A 460 42.36 -8.20 31.29
C GLY A 460 41.76 -8.50 29.89
N ALA A 461 42.15 -7.71 28.89
CA ALA A 461 43.00 -8.08 27.74
C ALA A 461 42.81 -9.33 26.81
N VAL A 462 42.81 -9.05 25.48
CA VAL A 462 43.66 -9.66 24.39
C VAL A 462 43.29 -11.00 23.66
N GLY A 463 43.55 -11.01 22.33
CA GLY A 463 43.64 -12.16 21.39
C GLY A 463 42.60 -12.07 20.25
N GLY A 464 42.86 -12.11 18.93
CA GLY A 464 43.86 -12.80 18.07
C GLY A 464 43.07 -13.72 17.10
N ASP A 465 43.34 -13.96 15.80
CA ASP A 465 44.40 -13.54 14.85
C ASP A 465 43.93 -13.80 13.39
N GLN A 466 44.60 -13.16 12.40
CA GLN A 466 44.98 -13.70 11.05
C GLN A 466 43.89 -14.13 10.01
N ASP A 467 44.08 -14.09 8.68
CA ASP A 467 45.30 -14.04 7.84
C ASP A 467 45.03 -13.57 6.37
N THR A 468 46.03 -12.94 5.70
CA THR A 468 46.36 -12.98 4.22
C THR A 468 45.32 -12.63 3.12
N ASP A 469 45.65 -12.15 1.90
CA ASP A 469 46.82 -11.44 1.33
C ASP A 469 46.46 -10.85 -0.06
N ASP A 470 47.45 -10.16 -0.65
CA ASP A 470 47.67 -9.90 -2.08
C ASP A 470 47.13 -8.63 -2.79
N ASN A 471 47.91 -8.24 -3.80
CA ASN A 471 48.17 -6.87 -4.27
C ASN A 471 48.35 -6.86 -5.81
N CYS A 472 48.62 -5.69 -6.41
CA CYS A 472 49.03 -5.49 -7.83
C CYS A 472 47.93 -5.63 -8.91
N LEU A 473 47.94 -4.97 -10.08
CA LEU A 473 48.48 -3.68 -10.57
C LEU A 473 48.08 -3.52 -12.08
N VAL A 474 48.23 -2.31 -12.66
CA VAL A 474 48.36 -2.01 -14.12
C VAL A 474 47.11 -1.90 -15.04
N ASN A 475 46.79 -0.64 -15.38
CA ASN A 475 46.48 0.00 -16.68
C ASN A 475 45.45 -0.55 -17.72
N ASN A 476 44.62 0.40 -18.17
CA ASN A 476 44.24 0.76 -19.56
C ASN A 476 44.22 -0.32 -20.67
N SER A 477 43.07 -0.43 -21.36
CA SER A 477 42.94 -0.20 -22.82
C SER A 477 41.47 -0.20 -23.26
N GLY A 478 41.11 0.60 -24.26
CA GLY A 478 39.76 0.59 -24.86
C GLY A 478 39.63 -0.39 -26.04
N GLY A 479 38.40 -0.68 -26.46
CA GLY A 479 38.13 -1.48 -27.66
C GLY A 479 36.68 -1.96 -27.80
N ASP A 480 35.88 -1.22 -28.56
CA ASP A 480 34.80 -1.78 -29.40
C ASP A 480 35.49 -2.52 -30.59
N PRO A 481 34.92 -3.54 -31.31
CA PRO A 481 33.53 -3.51 -31.80
C PRO A 481 32.76 -4.85 -32.00
N THR A 482 31.43 -4.72 -32.14
CA THR A 482 30.51 -5.56 -32.98
C THR A 482 30.55 -7.11 -32.96
N ARG A 483 29.40 -7.72 -32.61
CA ARG A 483 28.72 -8.73 -33.48
C ARG A 483 27.27 -9.02 -33.06
N THR A 484 26.34 -8.97 -34.03
CA THR A 484 24.94 -9.43 -33.94
C THR A 484 24.83 -10.94 -34.23
N PRO A 485 23.71 -11.61 -33.86
CA PRO A 485 22.51 -11.72 -34.72
C PRO A 485 21.22 -11.23 -34.01
N GLN A 486 20.22 -10.63 -34.69
CA GLN A 486 19.07 -11.27 -35.38
C GLN A 486 18.22 -12.19 -34.47
N LEU A 487 16.87 -12.15 -34.43
CA LEU A 487 15.89 -11.39 -35.23
C LEU A 487 14.53 -11.34 -34.47
N ILE A 488 13.80 -10.23 -34.57
CA ILE A 488 12.34 -10.09 -34.80
C ILE A 488 12.02 -8.60 -34.60
N GLU A 489 11.72 -7.91 -35.69
CA GLU A 489 11.40 -6.49 -35.71
C GLU A 489 10.16 -6.33 -36.59
N CYS A 490 9.11 -5.68 -36.08
CA CYS A 490 7.90 -5.35 -36.85
C CYS A 490 7.94 -3.88 -37.27
N PRO A 491 7.37 -3.50 -38.43
CA PRO A 491 7.69 -2.23 -39.08
C PRO A 491 7.05 -1.00 -38.39
N PRO A 492 7.66 0.20 -38.50
CA PRO A 492 7.15 1.40 -37.88
C PRO A 492 5.89 1.95 -38.55
N VAL A 493 4.99 2.48 -37.72
CA VAL A 493 3.71 3.11 -38.10
C VAL A 493 3.95 4.42 -38.88
N LYS A 494 4.17 4.33 -40.19
CA LYS A 494 4.15 5.50 -41.11
C LYS A 494 3.23 5.35 -42.32
N GLN A 495 2.97 4.13 -42.81
CA GLN A 495 2.05 3.92 -43.95
C GLN A 495 0.55 4.06 -43.60
N LEU A 496 0.17 3.95 -42.32
CA LEU A 496 -1.22 4.18 -41.91
C LEU A 496 -1.65 5.65 -41.98
N LYS A 497 -0.71 6.61 -41.87
CA LYS A 497 -1.06 8.04 -41.91
C LYS A 497 -1.42 8.52 -43.32
N GLU A 498 -0.75 8.00 -44.35
CA GLU A 498 -1.07 8.31 -45.75
C GLU A 498 -2.34 7.59 -46.23
N SER A 499 -2.56 6.35 -45.80
CA SER A 499 -3.80 5.60 -46.08
C SER A 499 -5.05 6.34 -45.56
N VAL A 500 -5.03 6.75 -44.28
CA VAL A 500 -6.12 7.53 -43.67
C VAL A 500 -6.29 8.91 -44.33
N SER A 501 -5.19 9.61 -44.65
CA SER A 501 -5.26 10.91 -45.36
C SER A 501 -5.87 10.78 -46.77
N SER A 502 -5.55 9.71 -47.51
CA SER A 502 -6.13 9.44 -48.83
C SER A 502 -7.60 9.04 -48.79
N SER A 503 -8.07 8.54 -47.64
CA SER A 503 -9.45 8.10 -47.42
C SER A 503 -10.35 9.29 -47.04
N ILE A 504 -9.83 10.24 -46.25
CA ILE A 504 -10.50 11.51 -45.93
C ILE A 504 -10.69 12.35 -47.20
N ASN A 505 -9.67 12.44 -48.06
CA ASN A 505 -9.76 13.14 -49.35
C ASN A 505 -10.70 12.46 -50.39
N LYS A 506 -11.26 11.28 -50.10
CA LYS A 506 -12.28 10.64 -50.94
C LYS A 506 -13.71 10.81 -50.43
N LEU A 507 -13.89 11.30 -49.20
CA LEU A 507 -15.20 11.66 -48.65
C LEU A 507 -15.57 13.12 -48.94
N ALA A 508 -14.58 14.02 -49.04
CA ALA A 508 -14.80 15.42 -49.42
C ALA A 508 -15.42 15.61 -50.83
N ASN A 509 -15.30 14.63 -51.72
CA ASN A 509 -15.85 14.70 -53.09
C ASN A 509 -17.34 14.33 -53.19
N PHE A 510 -18.04 14.09 -52.07
CA PHE A 510 -19.49 13.81 -52.08
C PHE A 510 -20.37 15.03 -51.76
N ASP A 511 -19.84 16.03 -51.04
CA ASP A 511 -20.58 17.27 -50.77
C ASP A 511 -20.76 18.11 -52.06
N ASP A 512 -19.71 18.22 -52.88
CA ASP A 512 -19.73 18.91 -54.19
C ASP A 512 -20.74 18.31 -55.21
N VAL A 513 -21.19 17.07 -55.01
CA VAL A 513 -22.15 16.38 -55.90
C VAL A 513 -23.60 16.63 -55.47
N MET A 514 -23.85 16.93 -54.20
CA MET A 514 -25.19 17.28 -53.69
C MET A 514 -25.58 18.72 -54.07
N ASP A 515 -24.66 19.68 -53.94
CA ASP A 515 -24.90 21.06 -54.36
C ASP A 515 -25.10 21.19 -55.89
N ALA A 516 -24.44 20.31 -56.67
CA ALA A 516 -24.60 20.24 -58.13
C ALA A 516 -25.99 19.76 -58.61
N HIS A 517 -26.90 19.36 -57.73
CA HIS A 517 -28.30 19.03 -58.07
C HIS A 517 -29.35 19.99 -57.50
N LEU A 518 -28.97 20.95 -56.66
CA LEU A 518 -29.83 22.05 -56.23
C LEU A 518 -29.70 23.31 -57.10
N GLN A 519 -28.59 23.46 -57.84
CA GLN A 519 -28.29 24.68 -58.60
C GLN A 519 -28.91 24.78 -60.01
N ASN A 520 -29.67 23.77 -60.49
CA ASN A 520 -30.09 23.68 -61.90
C ASN A 520 -31.55 24.09 -62.18
N ASN A 521 -32.13 24.98 -61.36
CA ASN A 521 -33.47 25.56 -61.58
C ASN A 521 -33.51 27.05 -61.17
N GLN A 522 -32.67 27.87 -61.79
CA GLN A 522 -32.81 29.34 -61.79
C GLN A 522 -32.69 29.88 -63.22
N THR A 523 -33.83 29.94 -63.92
CA THR A 523 -34.02 30.89 -65.02
C THR A 523 -34.35 32.27 -64.44
N PRO A 524 -33.67 33.36 -64.86
CA PRO A 524 -33.82 34.66 -64.22
C PRO A 524 -34.84 35.55 -64.93
N GLU A 525 -35.95 35.90 -64.27
CA GLU A 525 -36.68 37.14 -64.56
C GLU A 525 -37.18 37.75 -63.25
N ASP A 526 -36.54 38.84 -62.83
CA ASP A 526 -37.16 39.90 -62.03
C ASP A 526 -36.23 41.13 -62.07
N ASP A 527 -36.50 42.04 -63.01
CA ASP A 527 -36.50 43.48 -62.71
C ASP A 527 -37.18 44.28 -63.85
N ILE A 528 -37.78 45.43 -63.49
CA ILE A 528 -38.48 46.44 -64.34
C ILE A 528 -40.01 46.28 -64.44
N LEU A 529 -40.76 46.67 -63.38
CA LEU A 529 -41.56 47.91 -63.36
C LEU A 529 -42.40 48.11 -62.07
N ALA A 530 -42.19 49.26 -61.45
CA ALA A 530 -42.90 49.77 -60.27
C ALA A 530 -44.42 49.96 -60.44
N SER A 531 -45.17 49.71 -59.35
CA SER A 531 -46.50 50.30 -59.04
C SER A 531 -46.94 49.91 -57.61
N PRO A 532 -47.84 50.65 -56.94
CA PRO A 532 -47.37 51.59 -55.91
C PRO A 532 -47.91 51.35 -54.50
N ASP A 533 -47.17 51.82 -53.52
CA ASP A 533 -47.60 51.88 -52.12
C ASP A 533 -48.37 53.19 -51.83
N ARG A 534 -49.68 53.11 -51.56
CA ARG A 534 -50.40 54.05 -50.69
C ARG A 534 -51.84 53.62 -50.35
N LEU A 535 -52.24 53.96 -49.12
CA LEU A 535 -53.58 53.92 -48.50
C LEU A 535 -54.00 52.60 -47.83
N LYS A 536 -53.51 52.42 -46.59
CA LYS A 536 -54.26 51.76 -45.49
C LYS A 536 -54.57 52.78 -44.38
N ALA A 537 -55.69 52.51 -43.69
CA ALA A 537 -56.27 53.18 -42.50
C ALA A 537 -57.21 54.37 -42.82
N ASN A 538 -58.51 54.32 -42.49
CA ASN A 538 -59.11 53.97 -41.20
C ASN A 538 -60.57 53.49 -41.27
N GLN A 539 -60.99 52.79 -40.20
CA GLN A 539 -62.33 52.72 -39.59
C GLN A 539 -63.60 52.71 -40.47
N MET A 540 -64.40 51.65 -40.34
CA MET A 540 -65.86 51.78 -40.15
C MET A 540 -66.37 50.73 -39.16
N ASP A 541 -66.84 51.18 -38.01
CA ASP A 541 -67.75 50.42 -37.14
C ASP A 541 -69.19 50.53 -37.66
N ALA A 542 -69.99 49.52 -37.30
CA ALA A 542 -71.45 49.38 -37.36
C ALA A 542 -72.30 50.58 -37.85
N LYS A 543 -73.19 50.28 -38.82
CA LYS A 543 -74.62 50.67 -38.74
C LYS A 543 -75.51 49.84 -39.66
N GLU A 544 -76.68 49.51 -39.13
CA GLU A 544 -77.82 48.92 -39.83
C GLU A 544 -78.41 49.93 -40.82
N SER A 545 -78.90 49.46 -41.98
CA SER A 545 -79.93 50.17 -42.76
C SER A 545 -80.60 49.23 -43.76
N ASP A 546 -81.93 49.18 -43.73
CA ASP A 546 -82.81 48.38 -44.59
C ASP A 546 -82.50 48.46 -46.08
N MET A 547 -82.55 47.32 -46.79
CA MET A 547 -82.86 47.24 -48.22
C MET A 547 -83.43 45.85 -48.59
N SER A 548 -84.70 45.62 -48.26
CA SER A 548 -85.47 44.50 -48.80
C SER A 548 -86.97 44.80 -48.79
N ASP A 549 -87.43 45.73 -49.65
CA ASP A 549 -88.87 45.88 -49.92
C ASP A 549 -89.21 46.55 -51.26
N THR A 550 -89.14 45.74 -52.32
CA THR A 550 -90.08 45.74 -53.47
C THR A 550 -90.17 44.25 -53.86
N LEU A 551 -91.32 43.59 -53.94
CA LEU A 551 -92.50 43.94 -54.73
C LEU A 551 -93.79 43.43 -54.06
N SER A 552 -94.81 44.29 -53.94
CA SER A 552 -96.16 43.91 -53.51
C SER A 552 -97.03 43.48 -54.70
N PRO A 553 -97.69 42.31 -54.67
CA PRO A 553 -98.88 42.05 -55.48
C PRO A 553 -100.13 42.42 -54.69
N SER A 554 -100.58 43.66 -54.84
CA SER A 554 -101.90 44.08 -54.34
C SER A 554 -102.99 43.33 -55.11
N LYS A 555 -103.96 42.75 -54.38
CA LYS A 555 -105.27 42.47 -54.96
C LYS A 555 -105.88 43.77 -55.42
N ASP A 556 -106.35 43.85 -56.67
CA ASP A 556 -107.65 44.47 -56.91
C ASP A 556 -108.30 43.98 -58.21
N ARG A 557 -109.62 44.14 -58.26
CA ARG A 557 -110.47 43.83 -59.41
C ARG A 557 -110.44 44.98 -60.43
N SER A 558 -110.61 44.68 -61.72
CA SER A 558 -111.70 45.21 -62.59
C SER A 558 -111.31 45.24 -64.07
N SER A 559 -112.35 45.19 -64.93
CA SER A 559 -112.43 45.67 -66.33
C SER A 559 -111.22 45.44 -67.26
N ASP A 560 -111.29 44.63 -68.31
CA ASP A 560 -112.30 44.66 -69.39
C ASP A 560 -112.37 46.04 -70.10
N ASP A 561 -111.32 46.36 -70.87
CA ASP A 561 -111.40 47.24 -72.05
C ASP A 561 -110.18 47.04 -72.97
N THR A 562 -110.34 46.26 -74.04
CA THR A 562 -109.56 46.43 -75.28
C THR A 562 -110.50 46.37 -76.47
N SER A 563 -111.09 47.52 -76.78
CA SER A 563 -111.67 47.83 -78.09
C SER A 563 -110.80 47.29 -79.24
N ASP A 564 -111.33 46.34 -80.00
CA ASP A 564 -111.01 46.18 -81.42
C ASP A 564 -112.32 46.04 -82.19
N GLY A 565 -112.66 47.09 -82.95
CA GLY A 565 -113.95 47.17 -83.63
C GLY A 565 -113.81 46.84 -85.12
N ASN A 566 -114.74 46.03 -85.65
CA ASN A 566 -115.25 46.30 -86.99
C ASN A 566 -116.55 45.59 -87.37
N MET A 567 -117.32 46.28 -88.23
CA MET A 567 -118.40 45.77 -89.09
C MET A 567 -119.70 45.24 -88.44
N ASN A 568 -120.72 46.08 -88.56
CA ASN A 568 -122.15 45.81 -88.71
C ASN A 568 -122.59 44.34 -88.95
N ASP A 569 -123.71 43.95 -88.32
CA ASP A 569 -124.95 43.71 -89.10
C ASP A 569 -126.24 43.76 -88.25
N GLN A 570 -127.10 44.71 -88.64
CA GLN A 570 -128.58 44.71 -88.59
C GLN A 570 -129.35 44.04 -87.43
N GLU A 571 -129.94 44.88 -86.55
CA GLU A 571 -131.18 44.55 -85.84
C GLU A 571 -132.35 44.42 -86.83
N LEU A 572 -133.08 43.29 -86.79
CA LEU A 572 -134.20 43.05 -87.70
C LEU A 572 -135.25 42.08 -87.12
N ASN A 573 -136.04 42.54 -86.14
CA ASN A 573 -137.44 42.13 -85.91
C ASN A 573 -138.09 42.88 -84.72
N GLU A 574 -139.06 43.75 -84.98
CA GLU A 574 -140.47 43.34 -84.94
C GLU A 574 -141.41 44.35 -85.65
N PRO A 575 -142.60 43.91 -86.11
CA PRO A 575 -143.51 44.73 -86.91
C PRO A 575 -144.71 45.30 -86.11
N GLN A 576 -145.61 45.99 -86.83
CA GLN A 576 -146.99 46.40 -86.46
C GLN A 576 -147.18 47.79 -85.82
N ASN A 577 -147.65 48.75 -86.63
CA ASN A 577 -149.08 49.13 -86.54
C ASN A 577 -149.60 49.96 -87.73
N ARG A 578 -150.89 49.74 -88.02
CA ARG A 578 -151.89 50.64 -88.68
C ARG A 578 -151.53 51.24 -90.05
N VAL A 579 -152.28 50.90 -91.11
CA VAL A 579 -153.68 51.32 -91.33
C VAL A 579 -153.82 52.86 -91.26
N ALA A 580 -153.29 53.55 -92.27
CA ALA A 580 -153.47 55.00 -92.45
C ALA A 580 -153.26 55.48 -93.91
N LEU A 581 -153.91 54.83 -94.88
CA LEU A 581 -154.29 55.29 -96.25
C LEU A 581 -154.75 54.02 -97.00
N LEU A 582 -156.01 53.58 -96.98
CA LEU A 582 -157.23 54.30 -97.36
C LEU A 582 -157.13 55.06 -98.70
N LYS A 583 -157.60 54.37 -99.76
CA LYS A 583 -158.79 54.81 -100.51
C LYS A 583 -158.60 55.87 -101.63
N ALA A 584 -157.68 55.60 -102.55
CA ALA A 584 -157.71 55.93 -103.99
C ALA A 584 -156.50 55.20 -104.63
N GLU A 585 -156.53 54.53 -105.79
CA GLU A 585 -157.40 54.65 -106.96
C GLU A 585 -157.78 53.25 -107.53
N LEU A 586 -158.90 52.66 -107.09
CA LEU A 586 -159.50 51.52 -107.81
C LEU A 586 -161.01 51.69 -107.95
N SER A 587 -161.40 52.72 -108.69
CA SER A 587 -162.79 52.96 -109.09
C SER A 587 -162.89 53.50 -110.52
N ARG A 588 -162.64 52.63 -111.50
CA ARG A 588 -163.49 52.62 -112.71
C ARG A 588 -163.60 51.22 -113.28
N VAL A 589 -164.58 50.49 -112.76
CA VAL A 589 -165.22 49.42 -113.51
C VAL A 589 -165.80 50.03 -114.79
N GLY A 590 -165.36 49.50 -115.94
CA GLY A 590 -166.10 49.55 -117.19
C GLY A 590 -166.50 48.11 -117.52
N LEU A 591 -167.63 47.68 -116.96
CA LEU A 591 -168.32 46.47 -117.43
C LEU A 591 -169.00 46.81 -118.75
N GLU A 592 -168.80 45.96 -119.75
CA GLU A 592 -169.83 45.61 -120.74
C GLU A 592 -169.90 44.06 -120.75
N PRO A 593 -171.04 43.43 -121.07
CA PRO A 593 -171.39 42.14 -120.49
C PRO A 593 -170.63 40.94 -121.09
N GLY A 594 -169.79 40.30 -120.28
CA GLY A 594 -169.13 39.02 -120.58
C GLY A 594 -168.11 38.60 -119.50
N ASP A 595 -167.93 37.28 -119.32
CA ASP A 595 -166.74 36.62 -118.76
C ASP A 595 -166.28 36.92 -117.31
N THR A 596 -167.15 36.75 -116.31
CA THR A 596 -166.77 36.84 -114.88
C THR A 596 -166.26 35.55 -114.24
N GLU A 597 -166.41 34.39 -114.88
CA GLU A 597 -166.14 33.07 -114.25
C GLU A 597 -164.67 32.60 -114.40
N GLN A 598 -164.00 32.95 -115.49
CA GLN A 598 -162.61 32.55 -115.76
C GLN A 598 -161.60 33.28 -114.87
N VAL A 599 -161.86 34.54 -114.51
CA VAL A 599 -160.97 35.38 -113.68
C VAL A 599 -160.81 34.81 -112.27
N ILE A 600 -161.88 34.26 -111.68
CA ILE A 600 -161.85 33.67 -110.34
C ILE A 600 -160.95 32.42 -110.31
N HIS A 601 -161.05 31.56 -111.33
CA HIS A 601 -160.20 30.37 -111.44
C HIS A 601 -158.72 30.71 -111.72
N HIS A 602 -158.45 31.78 -112.46
CA HIS A 602 -157.09 32.26 -112.69
C HIS A 602 -156.44 32.76 -111.39
N LEU A 603 -157.13 33.65 -110.65
CA LEU A 603 -156.66 34.17 -109.37
C LEU A 603 -156.47 33.07 -108.31
N HIS A 604 -157.33 32.06 -108.28
CA HIS A 604 -157.19 30.94 -107.34
C HIS A 604 -155.96 30.06 -107.67
N ARG A 605 -155.60 29.93 -108.95
CA ARG A 605 -154.39 29.24 -109.37
C ARG A 605 -153.13 30.02 -108.99
N GLU A 606 -153.09 31.32 -109.29
CA GLU A 606 -151.95 32.17 -108.91
C GLU A 606 -151.76 32.22 -107.38
N LEU A 607 -152.85 32.20 -106.60
CA LEU A 607 -152.78 32.10 -105.14
C LEU A 607 -152.14 30.78 -104.69
N LEU A 608 -152.49 29.64 -105.32
CA LEU A 608 -151.91 28.33 -105.00
C LEU A 608 -150.43 28.26 -105.42
N GLU A 609 -150.08 28.74 -106.61
CA GLU A 609 -148.69 28.80 -107.09
C GLU A 609 -147.83 29.72 -106.20
N ALA A 610 -148.36 30.88 -105.78
CA ALA A 610 -147.71 31.76 -104.82
C ALA A 610 -147.59 31.12 -103.42
N GLN A 611 -148.58 30.34 -102.98
CA GLN A 611 -148.53 29.62 -101.71
C GLN A 611 -147.51 28.46 -101.76
N GLU A 612 -147.38 27.74 -102.88
CA GLU A 612 -146.34 26.73 -103.07
C GLU A 612 -144.94 27.36 -103.15
N LEU A 613 -144.78 28.51 -103.81
CA LEU A 613 -143.54 29.29 -103.80
C LEU A 613 -143.19 29.82 -102.41
N ALA A 614 -144.18 30.28 -101.63
CA ALA A 614 -143.97 30.69 -100.24
C ALA A 614 -143.62 29.50 -99.33
N ASN A 615 -144.27 28.34 -99.52
CA ASN A 615 -143.98 27.11 -98.79
C ASN A 615 -142.58 26.58 -99.10
N THR A 616 -142.16 26.57 -100.37
CA THR A 616 -140.80 26.17 -100.77
C THR A 616 -139.73 27.19 -100.35
N GLY A 617 -140.05 28.49 -100.35
CA GLY A 617 -139.20 29.52 -99.76
C GLY A 617 -139.01 29.33 -98.25
N LYS A 618 -140.08 29.02 -97.52
CA LYS A 618 -140.05 28.67 -96.09
C LYS A 618 -139.25 27.40 -95.82
N GLN A 619 -139.44 26.35 -96.65
CA GLN A 619 -138.66 25.11 -96.58
C GLN A 619 -137.16 25.38 -96.71
N LYS A 620 -136.74 26.14 -97.74
CA LYS A 620 -135.35 26.55 -97.95
C LYS A 620 -134.80 27.40 -96.80
N CYS A 621 -135.62 28.27 -96.21
CA CYS A 621 -135.23 29.06 -95.05
C CYS A 621 -134.98 28.19 -93.81
N LEU A 622 -135.81 27.17 -93.58
CA LEU A 622 -135.60 26.17 -92.52
C LEU A 622 -134.36 25.29 -92.77
N GLU A 623 -134.11 24.90 -94.02
CA GLU A 623 -132.90 24.15 -94.41
C GLU A 623 -131.62 24.98 -94.21
N LEU A 624 -131.63 26.26 -94.63
CA LEU A 624 -130.52 27.19 -94.38
C LEU A 624 -130.32 27.46 -92.88
N GLN A 625 -131.41 27.60 -92.11
CA GLN A 625 -131.31 27.71 -90.65
C GLN A 625 -130.71 26.46 -90.02
N ALA A 626 -131.12 25.26 -90.46
CA ALA A 626 -130.58 24.00 -89.96
C ALA A 626 -129.09 23.84 -90.27
N LEU A 627 -128.66 24.17 -91.51
CA LEU A 627 -127.24 24.18 -91.91
C LEU A 627 -126.42 25.20 -91.12
N LEU A 628 -126.96 26.40 -90.88
CA LEU A 628 -126.29 27.45 -90.12
C LEU A 628 -126.25 27.14 -88.61
N GLU A 629 -127.24 26.44 -88.06
CA GLU A 629 -127.18 25.85 -86.72
C GLU A 629 -126.17 24.70 -86.64
N GLU A 630 -126.05 23.87 -87.68
CA GLU A 630 -125.06 22.79 -87.75
C GLU A 630 -123.63 23.34 -87.88
N GLU A 631 -123.41 24.36 -88.71
CA GLU A 631 -122.14 25.08 -88.81
C GLU A 631 -121.77 25.75 -87.48
N ARG A 632 -122.72 26.43 -86.81
CA ARG A 632 -122.51 26.98 -85.46
C ARG A 632 -122.18 25.89 -84.44
N ARG A 633 -122.85 24.73 -84.46
CA ARG A 633 -122.52 23.59 -83.59
C ARG A 633 -121.14 23.00 -83.90
N SER A 634 -120.74 22.94 -85.17
CA SER A 634 -119.42 22.48 -85.60
C SER A 634 -118.32 23.44 -85.15
N ASN A 635 -118.51 24.74 -85.37
CA ASN A 635 -117.60 25.79 -84.91
C ASN A 635 -117.50 25.84 -83.38
N SER A 636 -118.62 25.69 -82.67
CA SER A 636 -118.65 25.57 -81.20
C SER A 636 -117.87 24.36 -80.69
N LYS A 637 -117.93 23.21 -81.38
CA LYS A 637 -117.13 22.03 -81.01
C LYS A 637 -115.65 22.25 -81.31
N LEU A 638 -115.31 22.82 -82.46
CA LEU A 638 -113.92 23.11 -82.84
C LEU A 638 -113.27 24.12 -81.89
N THR A 639 -114.03 25.11 -81.41
CA THR A 639 -113.58 26.07 -80.38
C THR A 639 -113.52 25.43 -78.99
N GLU A 640 -114.41 24.51 -78.64
CA GLU A 640 -114.32 23.74 -77.39
C GLU A 640 -113.11 22.78 -77.40
N GLU A 641 -112.79 22.15 -78.53
CA GLU A 641 -111.62 21.29 -78.70
C GLU A 641 -110.31 22.10 -78.72
N SER A 642 -110.28 23.25 -79.40
CA SER A 642 -109.09 24.12 -79.40
C SER A 642 -108.85 24.76 -78.03
N THR A 643 -109.89 25.17 -77.30
CA THR A 643 -109.75 25.67 -75.92
C THR A 643 -109.30 24.60 -74.95
N LYS A 644 -109.79 23.35 -75.05
CA LYS A 644 -109.24 22.21 -74.29
C LYS A 644 -107.77 21.96 -74.61
N GLN A 645 -107.38 22.04 -75.88
CA GLN A 645 -105.98 21.89 -76.30
C GLN A 645 -105.09 23.02 -75.77
N ILE A 646 -105.59 24.27 -75.79
CA ILE A 646 -104.90 25.44 -75.21
C ILE A 646 -104.76 25.27 -73.70
N GLN A 647 -105.82 24.88 -72.98
CA GLN A 647 -105.76 24.62 -71.53
C GLN A 647 -104.77 23.51 -71.19
N TYR A 648 -104.78 22.39 -71.92
CA TYR A 648 -103.81 21.32 -71.72
C TYR A 648 -102.36 21.81 -71.92
N LEU A 649 -102.11 22.59 -72.97
CA LEU A 649 -100.80 23.18 -73.21
C LEU A 649 -100.42 24.20 -72.13
N GLN A 650 -101.35 25.02 -71.65
CA GLN A 650 -101.14 25.95 -70.53
C GLN A 650 -100.74 25.22 -69.26
N THR A 651 -101.48 24.18 -68.85
CA THR A 651 -101.15 23.37 -67.66
C THR A 651 -99.81 22.64 -67.79
N GLN A 652 -99.45 22.16 -69.00
CA GLN A 652 -98.12 21.58 -69.24
C GLN A 652 -97.00 22.64 -69.15
N LEU A 653 -97.27 23.87 -69.58
CA LEU A 653 -96.32 24.98 -69.55
C LEU A 653 -96.13 25.53 -68.13
N GLU A 654 -97.21 25.65 -67.35
CA GLU A 654 -97.19 25.93 -65.90
C GLU A 654 -96.41 24.85 -65.14
N LYS A 655 -96.67 23.57 -65.43
CA LYS A 655 -95.91 22.47 -64.82
C LYS A 655 -94.42 22.55 -65.17
N LEU A 656 -94.08 22.79 -66.44
CA LEU A 656 -92.69 22.94 -66.87
C LEU A 656 -92.01 24.16 -66.22
N GLN A 657 -92.74 25.24 -65.98
CA GLN A 657 -92.25 26.40 -65.21
C GLN A 657 -91.95 26.01 -63.76
N ALA A 658 -92.86 25.33 -63.07
CA ALA A 658 -92.65 24.84 -61.71
C ALA A 658 -91.47 23.84 -61.61
N ASP A 659 -91.38 22.88 -62.54
CA ASP A 659 -90.27 21.92 -62.60
C ASP A 659 -88.92 22.64 -62.86
N MET A 660 -88.89 23.69 -63.69
CA MET A 660 -87.71 24.54 -63.91
C MET A 660 -87.34 25.38 -62.67
N GLU A 661 -88.32 25.89 -61.93
CA GLU A 661 -88.09 26.66 -60.71
C GLU A 661 -87.54 25.78 -59.58
N ALA A 662 -88.10 24.58 -59.38
CA ALA A 662 -87.58 23.61 -58.44
C ALA A 662 -86.14 23.17 -58.78
N LEU A 663 -85.82 22.97 -60.06
CA LEU A 663 -84.45 22.67 -60.50
C LEU A 663 -83.47 23.84 -60.30
N ARG A 664 -83.94 25.09 -60.45
CA ARG A 664 -83.14 26.28 -60.14
C ARG A 664 -82.87 26.38 -58.64
N GLU A 665 -83.89 26.20 -57.81
CA GLU A 665 -83.76 26.21 -56.34
C GLU A 665 -82.83 25.10 -55.85
N GLN A 666 -82.97 23.88 -56.37
CA GLN A 666 -82.05 22.77 -56.06
C GLN A 666 -80.60 23.09 -56.47
N ARG A 667 -80.41 23.74 -57.63
CA ARG A 667 -79.09 24.19 -58.08
C ARG A 667 -78.52 25.30 -57.19
N GLU A 668 -79.32 26.28 -56.80
CA GLU A 668 -78.88 27.36 -55.91
C GLU A 668 -78.51 26.81 -54.53
N ASN A 669 -79.35 25.94 -53.95
CA ASN A 669 -79.09 25.28 -52.66
C ASN A 669 -77.82 24.42 -52.67
N THR A 670 -77.56 23.67 -53.75
CA THR A 670 -76.31 22.91 -53.90
C THR A 670 -75.09 23.81 -54.11
N ILE A 671 -75.23 24.95 -54.79
CA ILE A 671 -74.16 25.97 -54.88
C ILE A 671 -73.89 26.62 -53.51
N CYS A 672 -74.91 26.89 -52.70
CA CYS A 672 -74.74 27.43 -51.36
C CYS A 672 -74.03 26.44 -50.43
N SER A 673 -74.51 25.20 -50.33
CA SER A 673 -73.88 24.15 -49.52
C SER A 673 -72.43 23.89 -49.94
N THR A 674 -72.14 23.76 -51.24
CA THR A 674 -70.75 23.56 -51.69
C THR A 674 -69.83 24.76 -51.48
N ARG A 675 -70.38 25.99 -51.38
CA ARG A 675 -69.61 27.16 -50.95
C ARG A 675 -69.32 27.15 -49.45
N GLU A 676 -70.30 26.80 -48.62
CA GLU A 676 -70.13 26.67 -47.17
C GLU A 676 -69.11 25.58 -46.81
N ASP A 677 -69.17 24.42 -47.47
CA ASP A 677 -68.18 23.35 -47.36
C ASP A 677 -66.77 23.84 -47.76
N LEU A 678 -66.67 24.61 -48.85
CA LEU A 678 -65.40 25.15 -49.34
C LEU A 678 -64.82 26.22 -48.40
N TYR A 679 -65.65 27.08 -47.81
CA TYR A 679 -65.20 28.03 -46.79
C TYR A 679 -64.71 27.31 -45.53
N SER A 680 -65.45 26.29 -45.07
CA SER A 680 -65.06 25.46 -43.92
C SER A 680 -63.72 24.77 -44.15
N ALA A 681 -63.53 24.16 -45.33
CA ALA A 681 -62.26 23.54 -45.71
C ALA A 681 -61.11 24.56 -45.83
N GLN A 682 -61.38 25.79 -46.27
CA GLN A 682 -60.36 26.86 -46.31
C GLN A 682 -59.94 27.31 -44.90
N GLU A 683 -60.89 27.40 -43.96
CA GLU A 683 -60.61 27.73 -42.57
C GLU A 683 -59.80 26.61 -41.88
N GLU A 684 -60.17 25.34 -42.09
CA GLU A 684 -59.37 24.20 -41.62
C GLU A 684 -57.94 24.21 -42.18
N ILE A 685 -57.77 24.48 -43.47
CA ILE A 685 -56.43 24.61 -44.10
C ILE A 685 -55.63 25.77 -43.48
N LEU A 686 -56.26 26.89 -43.14
CA LEU A 686 -55.60 28.02 -42.49
C LEU A 686 -55.14 27.67 -41.07
N VAL A 687 -56.00 27.01 -40.28
CA VAL A 687 -55.67 26.53 -38.93
C VAL A 687 -54.53 25.51 -38.98
N LEU A 688 -54.58 24.55 -39.92
CA LEU A 688 -53.52 23.56 -40.12
C LEU A 688 -52.19 24.20 -40.52
N ARG A 689 -52.20 25.26 -41.35
CA ARG A 689 -50.99 26.01 -41.71
C ARG A 689 -50.37 26.69 -40.51
N HIS A 690 -51.15 27.42 -39.70
CA HIS A 690 -50.62 28.05 -38.48
C HIS A 690 -50.15 27.02 -37.44
N ALA A 691 -50.83 25.88 -37.30
CA ALA A 691 -50.37 24.79 -36.44
C ALA A 691 -49.03 24.20 -36.93
N MET A 692 -48.85 24.06 -38.25
CA MET A 692 -47.59 23.62 -38.86
C MET A 692 -46.47 24.65 -38.66
N GLU A 693 -46.74 25.93 -38.90
CA GLU A 693 -45.79 27.05 -38.70
C GLU A 693 -45.32 27.15 -37.24
N ALA A 694 -46.25 27.04 -36.28
CA ALA A 694 -45.92 26.98 -34.86
C ALA A 694 -45.03 25.78 -34.53
N ALA A 695 -45.40 24.59 -35.02
CA ALA A 695 -44.64 23.35 -34.79
C ALA A 695 -43.28 23.31 -35.52
N THR A 696 -43.07 24.11 -36.56
CA THR A 696 -41.74 24.35 -37.14
C THR A 696 -40.93 25.33 -36.31
N ALA A 697 -41.53 26.42 -35.83
CA ALA A 697 -40.86 27.40 -34.97
C ALA A 697 -40.48 26.82 -33.58
N ASP A 698 -41.25 25.86 -33.06
CA ASP A 698 -40.89 25.07 -31.88
C ASP A 698 -39.63 24.23 -32.14
N ARG A 699 -39.60 23.48 -33.25
CA ARG A 699 -38.43 22.68 -33.64
C ARG A 699 -37.17 23.52 -33.89
N GLU A 700 -37.30 24.67 -34.53
CA GLU A 700 -36.16 25.59 -34.75
C GLU A 700 -35.60 26.10 -33.41
N ARG A 701 -36.46 26.39 -32.42
CA ARG A 701 -36.02 26.75 -31.06
C ARG A 701 -35.33 25.58 -30.34
N GLU A 702 -35.85 24.36 -30.45
CA GLU A 702 -35.21 23.17 -29.89
C GLU A 702 -33.85 22.90 -30.53
N ILE A 703 -33.74 23.00 -31.86
CA ILE A 703 -32.47 22.86 -32.60
C ILE A 703 -31.46 23.93 -32.15
N ALA A 704 -31.88 25.19 -31.99
CA ALA A 704 -31.02 26.27 -31.52
C ALA A 704 -30.53 26.04 -30.08
N ALA A 705 -31.39 25.53 -29.18
CA ALA A 705 -31.01 25.16 -27.82
C ALA A 705 -29.99 24.00 -27.81
N LEU A 706 -30.25 22.93 -28.57
CA LEU A 706 -29.33 21.79 -28.70
C LEU A 706 -27.97 22.22 -29.32
N GLN A 707 -27.96 23.16 -30.26
CA GLN A 707 -26.71 23.72 -30.81
C GLN A 707 -25.92 24.52 -29.76
N ALA A 708 -26.60 25.27 -28.88
CA ALA A 708 -25.96 26.00 -27.79
C ALA A 708 -25.37 25.04 -26.74
N ASP A 709 -26.11 24.02 -26.32
CA ASP A 709 -25.65 22.99 -25.38
C ASP A 709 -24.45 22.21 -25.93
N LEU A 710 -24.49 21.83 -27.21
CA LEU A 710 -23.38 21.15 -27.89
C LEU A 710 -22.15 22.09 -28.00
N GLY A 711 -22.37 23.39 -28.15
CA GLY A 711 -21.34 24.42 -28.02
C GLY A 711 -20.71 24.46 -26.63
N HIS A 712 -21.52 24.43 -25.57
CA HIS A 712 -21.04 24.40 -24.18
C HIS A 712 -20.25 23.12 -23.86
N VAL A 713 -20.77 21.95 -24.22
CA VAL A 713 -20.07 20.66 -24.02
C VAL A 713 -18.73 20.63 -24.77
N ARG A 714 -18.64 21.26 -25.95
CA ARG A 714 -17.36 21.41 -26.68
C ARG A 714 -16.35 22.28 -25.91
N THR A 715 -16.79 23.39 -25.30
CA THR A 715 -15.87 24.26 -24.52
C THR A 715 -15.43 23.60 -23.21
N GLU A 716 -16.31 22.87 -22.53
CA GLU A 716 -15.93 22.05 -21.37
C GLU A 716 -14.94 20.94 -21.75
N LEU A 717 -15.18 20.23 -22.84
CA LEU A 717 -14.29 19.15 -23.29
C LEU A 717 -12.89 19.69 -23.63
N GLU A 718 -12.80 20.87 -24.24
CA GLU A 718 -11.52 21.54 -24.49
C GLU A 718 -10.86 22.04 -23.19
N HIS A 719 -11.64 22.56 -22.23
CA HIS A 719 -11.13 22.89 -20.90
C HIS A 719 -10.51 21.65 -20.22
N TRP A 720 -11.21 20.51 -20.22
CA TRP A 720 -10.73 19.23 -19.68
C TRP A 720 -9.49 18.70 -20.40
N ARG A 721 -9.36 18.89 -21.72
CA ARG A 721 -8.11 18.60 -22.45
C ARG A 721 -6.94 19.44 -21.96
N THR A 722 -7.15 20.76 -21.79
CA THR A 722 -6.07 21.64 -21.31
C THR A 722 -5.67 21.38 -19.85
N THR A 723 -6.59 20.93 -18.99
CA THR A 723 -6.25 20.47 -17.63
C THR A 723 -5.53 19.12 -17.66
N ALA A 724 -5.97 18.16 -18.47
CA ALA A 724 -5.28 16.88 -18.65
C ALA A 724 -3.82 17.08 -19.09
N ALA A 725 -3.56 17.93 -20.09
CA ALA A 725 -2.21 18.24 -20.55
C ALA A 725 -1.32 18.86 -19.45
N LYS A 726 -1.88 19.70 -18.57
CA LYS A 726 -1.15 20.24 -17.41
C LYS A 726 -0.80 19.16 -16.39
N TYR A 727 -1.72 18.23 -16.12
CA TYR A 727 -1.44 17.09 -15.24
C TYR A 727 -0.39 16.14 -15.84
N GLU A 728 -0.41 15.91 -17.16
CA GLU A 728 0.63 15.13 -17.85
C GLU A 728 2.03 15.80 -17.70
N GLU A 729 2.10 17.13 -17.82
CA GLU A 729 3.35 17.87 -17.59
C GLU A 729 3.81 17.79 -16.12
N GLU A 730 2.89 17.93 -15.16
CA GLU A 730 3.18 17.82 -13.72
C GLU A 730 3.67 16.41 -13.37
N ILE A 731 3.03 15.36 -13.89
CA ILE A 731 3.45 13.96 -13.75
C ILE A 731 4.85 13.77 -14.36
N GLY A 732 5.12 14.34 -15.54
CA GLY A 732 6.45 14.31 -16.15
C GLY A 732 7.52 14.98 -15.29
N ARG A 733 7.22 16.15 -14.70
CA ARG A 733 8.12 16.85 -13.77
C ARG A 733 8.37 16.04 -12.48
N LEU A 734 7.33 15.41 -11.93
CA LEU A 734 7.41 14.58 -10.72
C LEU A 734 8.20 13.27 -10.96
N GLN A 735 8.01 12.62 -12.12
CA GLN A 735 8.82 11.46 -12.53
C GLN A 735 10.30 11.84 -12.74
N GLY A 736 10.56 13.02 -13.30
CA GLY A 736 11.91 13.58 -13.42
C GLY A 736 12.57 13.85 -12.05
N ALA A 737 11.81 14.41 -11.10
CA ALA A 737 12.29 14.61 -9.74
C ALA A 737 12.57 13.29 -9.01
N PHE A 738 11.68 12.31 -9.12
CA PHE A 738 11.84 10.99 -8.49
C PHE A 738 13.05 10.22 -9.03
N THR A 739 13.27 10.23 -10.35
CA THR A 739 14.46 9.60 -10.95
C THR A 739 15.77 10.28 -10.54
N GLN A 740 15.79 11.61 -10.38
CA GLN A 740 16.93 12.33 -9.81
C GLN A 740 17.18 11.97 -8.33
N GLN A 741 16.11 11.88 -7.53
CA GLN A 741 16.20 11.48 -6.11
C GLN A 741 16.74 10.05 -5.97
N GLN A 742 16.25 9.11 -6.79
CA GLN A 742 16.76 7.74 -6.83
C GLN A 742 18.25 7.70 -7.22
N GLN A 743 18.68 8.51 -8.18
CA GLN A 743 20.08 8.60 -8.58
C GLN A 743 20.97 9.20 -7.48
N GLN A 744 20.49 10.21 -6.74
CA GLN A 744 21.19 10.72 -5.55
C GLN A 744 21.29 9.67 -4.45
N GLN A 745 20.22 8.92 -4.18
CA GLN A 745 20.23 7.87 -3.17
C GLN A 745 21.21 6.73 -3.55
N GLN A 746 21.29 6.37 -4.83
CA GLN A 746 22.28 5.41 -5.34
C GLN A 746 23.72 5.92 -5.17
N GLN A 747 23.96 7.21 -5.38
CA GLN A 747 25.28 7.85 -5.14
C GLN A 747 25.63 7.94 -3.65
N GLN A 748 24.65 8.17 -2.78
CA GLN A 748 24.86 8.15 -1.32
C GLN A 748 25.17 6.74 -0.82
N LEU A 749 24.49 5.72 -1.33
CA LEU A 749 24.77 4.31 -1.02
C LEU A 749 26.17 3.88 -1.48
N SER A 750 26.63 4.29 -2.67
CA SER A 750 27.98 3.98 -3.12
C SER A 750 29.05 4.76 -2.34
N ALA A 751 28.79 6.02 -1.98
CA ALA A 751 29.67 6.79 -1.10
C ALA A 751 29.77 6.18 0.31
N ALA A 752 28.65 5.74 0.89
CA ALA A 752 28.63 5.04 2.18
C ALA A 752 29.37 3.71 2.13
N SER A 753 29.21 2.94 1.05
CA SER A 753 29.97 1.70 0.81
C SER A 753 31.48 1.96 0.72
N ASN A 754 31.89 3.02 0.03
CA ASN A 754 33.31 3.41 -0.07
C ASN A 754 33.89 3.88 1.28
N LEU A 755 33.12 4.62 2.09
CA LEU A 755 33.54 4.99 3.44
C LEU A 755 33.61 3.75 4.35
N GLN A 756 32.72 2.77 4.18
CA GLN A 756 32.74 1.53 4.94
C GLN A 756 33.96 0.67 4.59
N THR A 757 34.37 0.58 3.32
CA THR A 757 35.61 -0.10 2.93
C THR A 757 36.86 0.63 3.44
N GLU A 758 36.86 1.97 3.44
CA GLU A 758 37.93 2.77 4.03
C GLU A 758 38.03 2.54 5.55
N CYS A 759 36.91 2.57 6.28
CA CYS A 759 36.86 2.25 7.71
C CYS A 759 37.39 0.85 8.03
N VAL A 760 37.02 -0.17 7.25
CA VAL A 760 37.54 -1.54 7.42
C VAL A 760 39.07 -1.57 7.18
N SER A 761 39.57 -0.88 6.15
CA SER A 761 41.02 -0.81 5.88
C SER A 761 41.81 -0.13 7.01
N LEU A 762 41.23 0.93 7.61
CA LEU A 762 41.81 1.63 8.75
C LEU A 762 41.78 0.75 10.01
N GLN A 763 40.68 0.03 10.26
CA GLN A 763 40.57 -0.91 11.36
C GLN A 763 41.59 -2.06 11.24
N GLN A 764 41.78 -2.61 10.04
CA GLN A 764 42.80 -3.62 9.78
C GLN A 764 44.21 -3.07 10.04
N ARG A 765 44.52 -1.85 9.57
CA ARG A 765 45.81 -1.19 9.83
C ARG A 765 46.04 -0.91 11.32
N CYS A 766 45.01 -0.53 12.07
CA CYS A 766 45.08 -0.41 13.53
C CYS A 766 45.36 -1.76 14.19
N SER A 767 44.79 -2.86 13.71
CA SER A 767 45.04 -4.21 14.25
C SER A 767 46.49 -4.68 14.02
N SER A 768 47.07 -4.40 12.84
CA SER A 768 48.47 -4.71 12.55
C SER A 768 49.43 -3.89 13.43
N LEU A 769 49.18 -2.59 13.59
CA LEU A 769 49.96 -1.72 14.48
C LEU A 769 49.84 -2.15 15.96
N GLN A 770 48.68 -2.68 16.37
CA GLN A 770 48.49 -3.25 17.72
C GLN A 770 49.33 -4.53 17.90
N GLN A 771 49.33 -5.45 16.92
CA GLN A 771 50.20 -6.64 16.93
C GLN A 771 51.68 -6.26 16.97
N GLU A 772 52.12 -5.27 16.19
CA GLU A 772 53.50 -4.73 16.26
C GLU A 772 53.83 -4.17 17.65
N CYS A 773 52.93 -3.40 18.25
CA CYS A 773 53.11 -2.87 19.61
C CYS A 773 53.23 -3.98 20.66
N ASP A 774 52.42 -5.04 20.55
CA ASP A 774 52.46 -6.18 21.48
C ASP A 774 53.70 -7.06 21.26
N GLY A 775 54.15 -7.21 20.01
CA GLY A 775 55.47 -7.77 19.67
C GLY A 775 56.60 -7.01 20.36
N LEU A 776 56.67 -5.69 20.18
CA LEU A 776 57.67 -4.81 20.82
C LEU A 776 57.58 -4.84 22.36
N ARG A 777 56.38 -4.93 22.94
CA ARG A 777 56.18 -5.12 24.39
C ARG A 777 56.74 -6.46 24.87
N SER A 778 56.56 -7.54 24.10
CA SER A 778 57.11 -8.86 24.40
C SER A 778 58.64 -8.86 24.34
N GLU A 779 59.24 -8.28 23.29
CA GLU A 779 60.68 -8.13 23.15
C GLU A 779 61.27 -7.33 24.31
N ARG A 780 60.66 -6.18 24.64
CA ARG A 780 61.03 -5.35 25.80
C ARG A 780 61.00 -6.17 27.09
N ARG A 781 59.97 -6.99 27.32
CA ARG A 781 59.89 -7.89 28.50
C ARG A 781 61.07 -8.88 28.49
N THR A 782 61.34 -9.58 27.39
CA THR A 782 62.50 -10.50 27.33
C THR A 782 63.85 -9.81 27.52
N LEU A 783 64.01 -8.56 27.08
CA LEU A 783 65.21 -7.76 27.32
C LEU A 783 65.31 -7.32 28.78
N THR A 784 64.20 -6.97 29.42
CA THR A 784 64.13 -6.71 30.86
C THR A 784 64.48 -7.96 31.67
N ASP A 785 63.98 -9.14 31.30
CA ASP A 785 64.29 -10.41 31.98
C ASP A 785 65.79 -10.76 31.82
N LYS A 786 66.36 -10.55 30.63
CA LYS A 786 67.81 -10.69 30.39
C LYS A 786 68.64 -9.70 31.22
N LEU A 787 68.20 -8.46 31.39
CA LEU A 787 68.87 -7.49 32.25
C LEU A 787 68.85 -7.95 33.73
N HIS A 788 67.69 -8.36 34.25
CA HIS A 788 67.60 -8.90 35.62
C HIS A 788 68.49 -10.14 35.80
N HIS A 789 68.57 -11.02 34.79
CA HIS A 789 69.45 -12.19 34.84
C HIS A 789 70.93 -11.78 34.89
N LEU A 790 71.37 -10.84 34.05
CA LEU A 790 72.73 -10.31 34.05
C LEU A 790 73.06 -9.55 35.35
N GLU A 791 72.09 -8.83 35.93
CA GLU A 791 72.24 -8.19 37.24
C GLU A 791 72.38 -9.20 38.38
N ALA A 792 71.64 -10.32 38.33
CA ALA A 792 71.77 -11.43 39.27
C ALA A 792 73.10 -12.19 39.11
N GLU A 793 73.58 -12.39 37.88
CA GLU A 793 74.93 -12.94 37.63
C GLU A 793 76.01 -11.98 38.14
N LEU A 794 75.85 -10.67 37.94
CA LEU A 794 76.76 -9.64 38.45
C LEU A 794 76.75 -9.58 39.99
N SER A 795 75.59 -9.73 40.64
CA SER A 795 75.50 -9.78 42.10
C SER A 795 76.14 -11.05 42.65
N SER A 796 75.89 -12.21 42.04
CA SER A 796 76.56 -13.48 42.36
C SER A 796 78.08 -13.39 42.17
N SER A 797 78.55 -12.74 41.10
CA SER A 797 79.98 -12.51 40.87
C SER A 797 80.60 -11.55 41.90
N ARG A 798 79.85 -10.54 42.36
CA ARG A 798 80.26 -9.66 43.48
C ARG A 798 80.33 -10.41 44.80
N GLU A 799 79.36 -11.26 45.10
CA GLU A 799 79.36 -12.13 46.29
C GLU A 799 80.55 -13.11 46.25
N GLN A 800 80.79 -13.77 45.12
CA GLN A 800 81.98 -14.61 44.90
C GLN A 800 83.28 -13.81 45.09
N SER A 801 83.35 -12.59 44.57
CA SER A 801 84.50 -11.70 44.77
C SER A 801 84.69 -11.32 46.24
N GLN A 802 83.61 -11.07 46.98
CA GLN A 802 83.65 -10.76 48.41
C GLN A 802 84.06 -11.97 49.26
N VAL A 803 83.62 -13.19 48.90
CA VAL A 803 84.09 -14.44 49.50
C VAL A 803 85.59 -14.64 49.22
N LEU A 804 86.05 -14.36 47.99
CA LEU A 804 87.48 -14.40 47.65
C LEU A 804 88.28 -13.34 48.43
N SER A 805 87.77 -12.12 48.63
CA SER A 805 88.40 -11.12 49.49
C SER A 805 88.46 -11.56 50.97
N SER A 806 87.42 -12.17 51.51
CA SER A 806 87.47 -12.72 52.89
C SER A 806 88.44 -13.90 53.01
N SER A 807 88.60 -14.68 51.94
CA SER A 807 89.59 -15.75 51.85
C SER A 807 91.01 -15.18 51.78
N LEU A 808 91.22 -14.09 51.02
CA LEU A 808 92.47 -13.34 50.96
C LEU A 808 92.85 -12.80 52.35
N GLU A 809 91.93 -12.14 53.05
CA GLU A 809 92.17 -11.62 54.41
C GLU A 809 92.52 -12.76 55.41
N SER A 810 91.94 -13.94 55.23
CA SER A 810 92.30 -15.13 56.02
C SER A 810 93.69 -15.68 55.68
N LEU A 811 94.14 -15.52 54.43
CA LEU A 811 95.48 -15.89 53.98
C LEU A 811 96.52 -14.85 54.43
N GLU A 812 96.20 -13.56 54.42
CA GLU A 812 97.04 -12.48 54.96
C GLU A 812 97.26 -12.66 56.47
N LYS A 813 96.20 -12.94 57.25
CA LYS A 813 96.35 -13.29 58.68
C LYS A 813 97.15 -14.58 58.90
N ARG A 814 97.08 -15.52 57.95
CA ARG A 814 97.90 -16.74 57.99
C ARG A 814 99.37 -16.45 57.61
N GLU A 815 99.62 -15.50 56.73
CA GLU A 815 100.95 -14.99 56.38
C GLU A 815 101.58 -14.27 57.58
N GLU A 816 100.84 -13.38 58.25
CA GLU A 816 101.26 -12.72 59.50
C GLU A 816 101.68 -13.74 60.58
N VAL A 817 100.86 -14.78 60.81
CA VAL A 817 101.18 -15.89 61.73
C VAL A 817 102.37 -16.75 61.27
N LEU A 818 102.63 -16.84 59.96
CA LEU A 818 103.83 -17.50 59.43
C LEU A 818 105.07 -16.61 59.56
N GLN A 819 104.93 -15.29 59.46
CA GLN A 819 105.98 -14.30 59.62
C GLN A 819 106.44 -14.21 61.07
N ASP A 820 105.50 -14.22 62.03
CA ASP A 820 105.79 -14.36 63.46
C ASP A 820 106.54 -15.67 63.78
N LYS A 821 106.12 -16.79 63.16
CA LYS A 821 106.84 -18.06 63.28
C LYS A 821 108.22 -18.03 62.65
N LEU A 822 108.40 -17.30 61.55
CA LEU A 822 109.70 -17.11 60.91
C LEU A 822 110.64 -16.31 61.83
N GLY A 823 110.15 -15.21 62.43
CA GLY A 823 110.89 -14.43 63.43
C GLY A 823 111.22 -15.20 64.71
N SER A 824 110.32 -16.11 65.13
CA SER A 824 110.62 -17.06 66.22
C SER A 824 111.71 -18.06 65.82
N LEU A 825 111.67 -18.61 64.60
CA LEU A 825 112.73 -19.49 64.09
C LEU A 825 114.07 -18.77 63.93
N GLU A 826 114.07 -17.53 63.47
CA GLU A 826 115.29 -16.74 63.27
C GLU A 826 115.98 -16.43 64.62
N ASN A 827 115.20 -16.11 65.66
CA ASN A 827 115.72 -15.99 67.03
C ASN A 827 116.23 -17.33 67.58
N GLN A 828 115.54 -18.45 67.30
CA GLN A 828 116.00 -19.80 67.64
C GLN A 828 117.34 -20.11 66.96
N HIS A 829 117.46 -19.82 65.66
CA HIS A 829 118.69 -19.99 64.88
C HIS A 829 119.83 -19.09 65.37
N LEU A 830 119.56 -17.86 65.81
CA LEU A 830 120.56 -16.99 66.44
C LEU A 830 121.08 -17.55 67.76
N GLN A 831 120.19 -18.09 68.61
CA GLN A 831 120.60 -18.75 69.85
C GLN A 831 121.42 -20.02 69.58
N ASP A 832 120.95 -20.88 68.67
CA ASP A 832 121.64 -22.13 68.32
C ASP A 832 122.97 -21.88 67.60
N ALA A 833 123.06 -20.86 66.74
CA ALA A 833 124.31 -20.42 66.12
C ALA A 833 125.31 -19.87 67.16
N SER A 834 124.87 -19.15 68.19
CA SER A 834 125.75 -18.71 69.28
C SER A 834 126.29 -19.89 70.10
N LYS A 835 125.45 -20.91 70.33
CA LYS A 835 125.82 -22.18 70.96
C LYS A 835 126.83 -22.96 70.12
N LEU A 836 126.56 -23.10 68.83
CA LEU A 836 127.46 -23.78 67.89
C LEU A 836 128.79 -23.05 67.76
N LYS A 837 128.80 -21.71 67.79
CA LYS A 837 130.03 -20.91 67.75
C LYS A 837 130.90 -21.12 68.99
N SER A 838 130.30 -21.13 70.19
CA SER A 838 131.00 -21.48 71.43
C SER A 838 131.58 -22.91 71.39
N GLN A 839 130.83 -23.88 70.85
CA GLN A 839 131.31 -25.24 70.64
C GLN A 839 132.40 -25.33 69.56
N LEU A 840 132.34 -24.50 68.52
CA LEU A 840 133.33 -24.42 67.45
C LEU A 840 134.64 -23.80 67.94
N ASP A 841 134.60 -22.74 68.73
CA ASP A 841 135.78 -22.14 69.36
C ASP A 841 136.46 -23.15 70.32
N GLN A 842 135.65 -23.88 71.10
CA GLN A 842 136.14 -24.95 71.98
C GLN A 842 136.69 -26.16 71.19
N ALA A 843 136.14 -26.46 70.01
CA ALA A 843 136.66 -27.47 69.11
C ALA A 843 137.96 -27.01 68.43
N GLN A 844 138.03 -25.80 67.86
CA GLN A 844 139.22 -25.24 67.23
C GLN A 844 140.40 -25.14 68.20
N ALA A 845 140.17 -24.81 69.47
CA ALA A 845 141.19 -24.88 70.51
C ALA A 845 141.78 -26.30 70.64
N ARG A 846 140.93 -27.35 70.62
CA ARG A 846 141.35 -28.75 70.64
C ARG A 846 142.04 -29.18 69.34
N THR A 847 141.56 -28.72 68.19
CA THR A 847 142.18 -28.99 66.89
C THR A 847 143.56 -28.35 66.81
N HIS A 848 143.78 -27.14 67.36
CA HIS A 848 145.11 -26.52 67.39
C HIS A 848 146.11 -27.19 68.33
N THR A 849 145.67 -27.88 69.39
CA THR A 849 146.54 -28.79 70.16
C THR A 849 146.86 -30.06 69.37
N LEU A 850 145.86 -30.72 68.77
CA LEU A 850 146.04 -31.93 67.98
C LEU A 850 146.85 -31.70 66.69
N GLN A 851 146.76 -30.52 66.07
CA GLN A 851 147.56 -30.11 64.91
C GLN A 851 149.04 -30.04 65.28
N ARG A 852 149.36 -29.55 66.48
CA ARG A 852 150.74 -29.46 67.00
C ARG A 852 151.33 -30.85 67.27
N GLU A 853 150.51 -31.74 67.85
CA GLU A 853 150.87 -33.15 68.03
C GLU A 853 151.00 -33.90 66.69
N TYR A 854 150.16 -33.56 65.70
CA TYR A 854 150.26 -34.11 64.35
C TYR A 854 151.54 -33.65 63.63
N GLU A 855 151.90 -32.38 63.70
CA GLU A 855 153.15 -31.86 63.10
C GLU A 855 154.40 -32.50 63.74
N ASP A 856 154.41 -32.68 65.07
CA ASP A 856 155.47 -33.43 65.76
C ASP A 856 155.54 -34.90 65.27
N THR A 857 154.41 -35.62 65.18
CA THR A 857 154.40 -37.00 64.68
C THR A 857 154.72 -37.11 63.18
N GLN A 858 154.37 -36.11 62.37
CA GLN A 858 154.70 -36.05 60.94
C GLN A 858 156.21 -35.85 60.73
N SER A 859 156.87 -35.05 61.58
CA SER A 859 158.33 -34.92 61.56
C SER A 859 159.04 -36.26 61.86
N GLN A 860 158.53 -37.01 62.84
CA GLN A 860 159.03 -38.34 63.21
C GLN A 860 158.78 -39.37 62.09
N LEU A 861 157.62 -39.32 61.43
CA LEU A 861 157.29 -40.18 60.29
C LEU A 861 158.13 -39.88 59.05
N LEU A 862 158.51 -38.62 58.80
CA LEU A 862 159.41 -38.28 57.69
C LEU A 862 160.82 -38.85 57.90
N ASP A 863 161.36 -38.79 59.12
CA ASP A 863 162.65 -39.39 59.44
C ASP A 863 162.61 -40.94 59.35
N LEU A 864 161.51 -41.55 59.82
CA LEU A 864 161.25 -42.99 59.65
C LEU A 864 161.09 -43.40 58.18
N ARG A 865 160.41 -42.61 57.36
CA ARG A 865 160.23 -42.87 55.93
C ARG A 865 161.55 -42.74 55.17
N GLN A 866 162.38 -41.76 55.49
CA GLN A 866 163.70 -41.63 54.88
C GLN A 866 164.65 -42.78 55.29
N ARG A 867 164.47 -43.37 56.47
CA ARG A 867 165.15 -44.62 56.85
C ARG A 867 164.60 -45.81 56.06
N TYR A 868 163.28 -45.91 55.89
CA TYR A 868 162.63 -46.98 55.13
C TYR A 868 163.02 -46.97 53.64
N GLU A 869 163.03 -45.81 52.98
CA GLU A 869 163.38 -45.68 51.56
C GLU A 869 164.85 -46.08 51.29
N ARG A 870 165.79 -45.80 52.22
CA ARG A 870 167.16 -46.35 52.15
C ARG A 870 167.15 -47.88 52.22
N THR A 871 166.40 -48.48 53.15
CA THR A 871 166.33 -49.94 53.28
C THR A 871 165.61 -50.65 52.12
N GLU A 872 164.64 -49.99 51.45
CA GLU A 872 164.03 -50.51 50.22
C GLU A 872 164.98 -50.41 49.03
N GLN A 873 165.79 -49.35 48.92
CA GLN A 873 166.83 -49.25 47.88
C GLN A 873 167.96 -50.28 48.07
N GLU A 874 168.37 -50.55 49.31
CA GLU A 874 169.28 -51.66 49.63
C GLU A 874 168.68 -53.02 49.27
N LYS A 875 167.39 -53.24 49.60
CA LYS A 875 166.66 -54.47 49.26
C LYS A 875 166.48 -54.66 47.74
N LEU A 876 166.27 -53.59 46.97
CA LEU A 876 166.17 -53.66 45.50
C LEU A 876 167.51 -54.00 44.83
N ASN A 877 168.62 -53.46 45.34
CA ASN A 877 169.97 -53.90 44.92
C ASN A 877 170.16 -55.41 45.19
N ILE A 878 169.84 -55.88 46.40
CA ILE A 878 169.90 -57.31 46.75
C ILE A 878 168.99 -58.17 45.86
N HIS A 879 167.84 -57.64 45.41
CA HIS A 879 166.94 -58.36 44.51
C HIS A 879 167.52 -58.51 43.08
N GLN A 880 168.23 -57.50 42.58
CA GLN A 880 168.94 -57.58 41.29
C GLN A 880 170.12 -58.57 41.34
N GLU A 881 170.87 -58.62 42.44
CA GLU A 881 171.94 -59.61 42.64
C GLU A 881 171.38 -61.05 42.66
N LEU A 882 170.21 -61.26 43.28
CA LEU A 882 169.55 -62.57 43.35
C LEU A 882 169.03 -63.10 42.00
N GLU A 883 168.54 -62.24 41.10
CA GLU A 883 168.14 -62.68 39.74
C GLU A 883 169.35 -63.04 38.85
N GLN A 884 170.47 -62.34 38.99
CA GLN A 884 171.72 -62.67 38.27
C GLN A 884 172.30 -64.02 38.72
N CYS A 885 172.21 -64.35 40.01
CA CYS A 885 172.58 -65.69 40.49
C CYS A 885 171.59 -66.79 40.08
N ARG A 886 170.28 -66.52 40.05
CA ARG A 886 169.27 -67.56 39.74
C ARG A 886 169.24 -67.94 38.25
N SER A 887 169.50 -67.00 37.35
CA SER A 887 169.67 -67.28 35.91
C SER A 887 170.88 -68.18 35.65
N SER A 888 171.97 -67.99 36.39
CA SER A 888 173.16 -68.86 36.36
C SER A 888 172.88 -70.30 36.84
N LEU A 889 171.93 -70.47 37.77
CA LEU A 889 171.55 -71.77 38.35
C LEU A 889 170.57 -72.60 37.49
N LYS A 890 170.12 -72.07 36.35
CA LYS A 890 169.26 -72.80 35.39
C LYS A 890 170.06 -73.66 34.39
N LEU A 891 171.38 -73.53 34.36
CA LEU A 891 172.24 -74.14 33.34
C LEU A 891 173.01 -75.39 33.81
N LEU A 892 173.02 -75.66 35.12
CA LEU A 892 173.72 -76.78 35.75
C LEU A 892 172.84 -77.37 36.84
N GLN A 893 172.15 -78.48 36.53
CA GLN A 893 172.30 -79.77 37.24
C GLN A 893 171.17 -80.76 36.91
N ASP A 894 170.90 -81.01 35.61
CA ASP A 894 170.28 -82.27 35.18
C ASP A 894 171.34 -83.39 35.07
N LYS A 895 172.17 -83.49 36.12
CA LYS A 895 173.07 -84.61 36.48
C LYS A 895 173.91 -84.31 37.73
N SER A 896 173.61 -85.04 38.81
CA SER A 896 174.50 -85.47 39.91
C SER A 896 175.42 -84.47 40.66
N SER A 897 175.34 -84.59 42.00
CA SER A 897 176.40 -84.44 43.02
C SER A 897 176.58 -83.13 43.83
N SER A 898 176.76 -83.37 45.14
CA SER A 898 177.39 -82.58 46.22
C SER A 898 176.82 -81.23 46.70
N SER A 899 176.31 -81.28 47.95
CA SER A 899 176.48 -80.33 49.09
C SER A 899 176.41 -78.79 48.88
N GLY A 900 175.78 -77.99 49.75
CA GLY A 900 175.10 -78.27 51.03
C GLY A 900 175.46 -77.23 52.11
N TRP A 901 174.60 -77.13 53.15
CA TRP A 901 174.86 -76.51 54.48
C TRP A 901 174.95 -74.94 54.50
N SER A 902 174.47 -74.12 55.44
CA SER A 902 173.73 -74.13 56.75
C SER A 902 174.17 -72.83 57.54
N PRO A 903 174.01 -72.58 58.88
CA PRO A 903 172.88 -72.70 59.86
C PRO A 903 172.75 -71.57 60.97
N TRP A 904 171.75 -71.70 61.89
CA TRP A 904 171.56 -71.09 63.27
C TRP A 904 171.04 -69.62 63.40
N MET A 905 170.31 -69.14 64.45
CA MET A 905 169.76 -69.66 65.76
C MET A 905 168.55 -68.78 66.30
N PRO A 906 167.86 -69.11 67.44
CA PRO A 906 166.47 -68.65 67.76
C PRO A 906 166.20 -68.13 69.22
N VAL A 907 164.90 -68.17 69.64
CA VAL A 907 164.29 -67.94 71.00
C VAL A 907 164.40 -66.52 71.61
N ILE A 908 163.63 -66.05 72.62
CA ILE A 908 162.71 -66.64 73.65
C ILE A 908 161.34 -65.86 73.69
N ALA A 909 160.25 -66.47 74.17
CA ALA A 909 159.06 -65.78 74.73
C ALA A 909 158.79 -66.24 76.18
N VAL A 910 158.60 -65.31 77.13
CA VAL A 910 157.95 -65.47 78.47
C VAL A 910 158.07 -64.16 79.26
N MET A 911 156.93 -63.61 79.72
CA MET A 911 156.71 -62.88 80.99
C MET A 911 155.31 -62.23 80.96
N VAL A 912 154.30 -63.10 81.00
CA VAL A 912 152.93 -62.73 81.36
C VAL A 912 152.85 -62.68 82.89
N ALA A 913 152.02 -61.76 83.40
CA ALA A 913 151.57 -61.60 84.79
C ALA A 913 152.49 -60.84 85.79
N VAL A 914 151.80 -60.08 86.66
CA VAL A 914 152.23 -59.47 87.93
C VAL A 914 153.11 -58.20 87.87
N THR A 915 152.45 -57.06 87.65
CA THR A 915 152.56 -55.87 88.57
C THR A 915 151.21 -55.13 88.65
N ALA A 916 150.14 -55.87 88.95
CA ALA A 916 148.95 -55.26 89.53
C ALA A 916 149.25 -54.79 90.97
N ALA A 917 148.51 -53.78 91.45
CA ALA A 917 148.39 -53.33 92.86
C ALA A 917 149.31 -52.20 93.41
N ILE A 918 149.85 -51.29 92.58
CA ILE A 918 150.40 -49.96 93.02
C ILE A 918 150.20 -48.97 91.84
N LEU A 919 149.24 -48.01 91.75
CA LEU A 919 148.53 -47.17 92.71
C LEU A 919 147.09 -46.86 92.26
N TYR A 920 146.12 -47.02 93.15
CA TYR A 920 144.82 -46.32 93.19
C TYR A 920 144.51 -46.08 94.67
N PRO A 921 143.90 -44.95 95.07
CA PRO A 921 142.67 -45.08 95.85
C PRO A 921 141.61 -43.98 95.63
N ASN A 922 140.42 -44.42 95.26
CA ASN A 922 139.16 -44.27 96.02
C ASN A 922 138.61 -42.90 96.52
N LEU A 923 137.30 -42.74 96.23
CA LEU A 923 136.21 -42.35 97.14
C LEU A 923 135.93 -40.86 97.50
N SER A 924 134.84 -40.32 96.92
CA SER A 924 133.53 -40.11 97.58
C SER A 924 132.87 -38.72 97.51
N LYS A 925 131.52 -38.74 97.58
CA LYS A 925 130.54 -37.69 97.97
C LYS A 925 129.98 -36.67 96.95
N SER A 926 128.71 -36.93 96.59
CA SER A 926 127.52 -36.06 96.68
C SER A 926 127.44 -34.64 96.09
N SER A 927 126.42 -34.46 95.24
CA SER A 927 125.32 -33.47 95.36
C SER A 927 125.53 -31.98 95.05
N ALA A 928 124.51 -31.44 94.35
CA ALA A 928 124.07 -30.05 94.20
C ALA A 928 124.84 -29.11 93.24
N ALA A 929 124.05 -28.29 92.54
CA ALA A 929 124.36 -27.42 91.38
C ALA A 929 124.63 -28.17 90.06
#